data_AF-A0A5N6MN29-F1
#
_entry.id   AF-A0A5N6MN29-F1
#
_cell.length_a   1.000
_cell.length_b   1.000
_cell.length_c   1.000
_cell.angle_alpha   90.00
_cell.angle_beta   90.00
_cell.angle_gamma   90.00
#
_symmetry.space_group_name_H-M   'P 1'
#
loop_
_entity.id
_entity.type
_entity.pdbx_description
1 polymer ?
#
loop_
_entity_poly.entity_id
_entity_poly.type
_entity_poly.pdbx_seq_one_letter_code
_entity_poly.pdbx_strand_id
1 'polypeptide(L)'
;MYDAAQAENPEKLSVRNEAQMKGRFKRLSENGQKWVAAYREAYRQRKSGMNQKDIESEAHKLYEQDKRSKFTDYVVFNESGGSSKRSRVTEEGDYCANPNPETPTSGGSTSQRPIGRDAAKNKAKGKDVSKVSTNFAEELRAMRLTRDGEIELMKQRLEFEREREQSMHLNTLLQKQFLTPEEENIKPRIAEQNRQLDHLICEIFVSMPNMIIGDHPPRARRRYRDREREQGVRKAFHNLRIRVVVKGYKSCQLIPGTNHIHLTRLCIDSCGQEMKFKDDKTGRQPEKSSRVVPIGIMFLVLCGFSFYLGGIFCSEKNKISNEQVSKAVNSVKPTVSDQIQMKSISFPECSADLQDYTPCTDPKRWMKYGRHRLTFMERHCPPVFDRKECLIPPPDGYKEPIRWPKSKDECWYRNVPYDWINKQKSNQHWLRKEGEKFYFPGGGTMFPNGVSAYVDIMQNLIPGMKDGTVRTAIDTGCGVASWGGDLLDRGILTVSLAPRDNHEAQVQFALERGIPAILGIISTQRLPFPSNSFDMAHCSRCLIPWTEFGGIYLLEVHRILRPGGFWVLSGPPINYKRRWRGWNTTIDYQKADYEKLEQLLTSMCFKLYNKKDDIAVWQKTSDGDCYKQLDVPDNYPTKCDDGTEPDSAWYTPLRPCVVVPNSKHKKLSLESIPKWPERLHNAPDRIGDIKGSSAGDFNRDDRKWKDRVKHYKMLLPVLGTDKTRNVMDMNTRYGGFAANLINEPLWVMNVVSSYAPNTLPVVYDRGLIGTFHDWCEAFSTYPRTYDLLHVDSLFTLESHRCEMKYVLLEMDRILRPNGYALIRDSSYFADAVATIAKGLRWDCHVKDPENGNNKEKILICQKKLWYAQQNS
;
A
#
# COMPACT_ATOMS: atom_id res chain seq x y z
N MET A 1 20.13 14.45 -5.44
CA MET A 1 21.44 15.12 -5.55
C MET A 1 22.55 14.11 -5.80
N TYR A 2 23.00 13.32 -4.82
CA TYR A 2 24.02 12.27 -5.06
C TYR A 2 23.66 11.34 -6.23
N ASP A 3 22.41 10.89 -6.27
CA ASP A 3 21.91 9.93 -7.28
C ASP A 3 21.81 10.56 -8.68
N ALA A 4 21.65 11.89 -8.77
CA ALA A 4 21.69 12.63 -10.02
C ALA A 4 23.14 12.80 -10.51
N ALA A 5 24.03 13.27 -9.64
CA ALA A 5 25.46 13.39 -9.95
C ALA A 5 26.11 12.04 -10.29
N GLN A 6 25.65 10.94 -9.66
CA GLN A 6 26.09 9.58 -9.96
C GLN A 6 25.52 9.03 -11.27
N ALA A 7 24.32 9.48 -11.70
CA ALA A 7 23.82 9.22 -13.04
C ALA A 7 24.59 10.02 -14.12
N GLU A 8 25.04 11.23 -13.82
CA GLU A 8 25.84 12.07 -14.74
C GLU A 8 27.32 11.67 -14.83
N ASN A 9 27.93 11.18 -13.74
CA ASN A 9 29.35 10.79 -13.69
C ASN A 9 29.57 9.38 -13.06
N PRO A 10 28.98 8.31 -13.63
CA PRO A 10 28.97 6.98 -13.02
C PRO A 10 30.37 6.37 -12.83
N GLU A 11 31.31 6.59 -13.76
CA GLU A 11 32.67 6.04 -13.66
C GLU A 11 33.54 6.72 -12.57
N LYS A 12 33.17 7.93 -12.13
CA LYS A 12 33.87 8.66 -11.05
C LYS A 12 33.21 8.45 -9.68
N LEU A 13 31.97 7.95 -9.63
CA LEU A 13 31.15 7.89 -8.42
C LEU A 13 30.60 6.49 -8.18
N SER A 14 31.35 5.67 -7.45
CA SER A 14 30.91 4.34 -7.03
C SER A 14 29.63 4.37 -6.18
N VAL A 15 28.79 3.36 -6.38
CA VAL A 15 27.52 3.14 -5.65
C VAL A 15 27.79 2.86 -4.17
N ARG A 16 27.05 3.53 -3.28
CA ARG A 16 27.24 3.50 -1.82
C ARG A 16 26.03 2.86 -1.13
N ASN A 17 26.26 2.17 -0.01
CA ASN A 17 25.18 1.58 0.77
C ASN A 17 24.56 2.59 1.76
N GLU A 18 23.35 2.31 2.25
CA GLU A 18 22.58 3.22 3.10
C GLU A 18 23.30 3.58 4.43
N ALA A 19 24.05 2.64 5.00
CA ALA A 19 24.84 2.88 6.22
C ALA A 19 26.02 3.83 5.96
N GLN A 20 26.70 3.68 4.82
CA GLN A 20 27.73 4.62 4.35
C GLN A 20 27.12 6.00 4.05
N MET A 21 25.91 6.04 3.47
CA MET A 21 25.18 7.29 3.20
C MET A 21 24.79 8.01 4.49
N LYS A 22 24.09 7.35 5.43
CA LYS A 22 23.76 7.91 6.76
C LYS A 22 25.02 8.31 7.55
N GLY A 23 26.05 7.46 7.50
CA GLY A 23 27.36 7.70 8.12
C GLY A 23 28.21 8.79 7.45
N ARG A 24 27.93 9.18 6.20
CA ARG A 24 28.47 10.41 5.57
C ARG A 24 27.56 11.61 5.78
N PHE A 25 26.24 11.45 5.84
CA PHE A 25 25.30 12.56 6.07
C PHE A 25 25.52 13.21 7.45
N LYS A 26 25.78 12.40 8.49
CA LYS A 26 26.29 12.86 9.80
C LYS A 26 27.67 13.54 9.78
N ARG A 27 28.34 13.58 8.63
CA ARG A 27 29.68 14.16 8.39
C ARG A 27 29.73 15.04 7.13
N LEU A 28 28.58 15.42 6.54
CA LEU A 28 28.54 16.47 5.52
C LEU A 28 28.88 17.80 6.22
N SER A 29 29.75 18.58 5.59
CA SER A 29 30.60 19.55 6.28
C SER A 29 29.84 20.70 6.93
N GLU A 30 30.52 21.41 7.83
CA GLU A 30 30.04 22.66 8.45
C GLU A 30 29.48 23.62 7.39
N ASN A 31 30.18 23.71 6.25
CA ASN A 31 29.80 24.54 5.10
C ASN A 31 28.45 24.10 4.50
N GLY A 32 28.20 22.80 4.34
CA GLY A 32 26.90 22.29 3.89
C GLY A 32 25.75 22.55 4.88
N GLN A 33 26.01 22.51 6.19
CA GLN A 33 25.01 22.86 7.20
C GLN A 33 24.74 24.37 7.25
N LYS A 34 25.78 25.20 7.11
CA LYS A 34 25.67 26.65 7.01
C LYS A 34 24.96 27.11 5.73
N TRP A 35 25.16 26.40 4.62
CA TRP A 35 24.38 26.62 3.40
C TRP A 35 22.88 26.42 3.63
N VAL A 36 22.49 25.31 4.27
CA VAL A 36 21.09 25.04 4.63
C VAL A 36 20.54 26.08 5.61
N ALA A 37 21.36 26.67 6.49
CA ALA A 37 20.95 27.77 7.36
C ALA A 37 20.71 29.08 6.58
N ALA A 38 21.67 29.49 5.72
CA ALA A 38 21.55 30.67 4.87
C ALA A 38 20.34 30.59 3.93
N TYR A 39 20.11 29.42 3.32
CA TYR A 39 18.95 29.17 2.45
C TYR A 39 17.62 29.29 3.20
N ARG A 40 17.54 28.81 4.44
CA ARG A 40 16.34 28.94 5.28
C ARG A 40 16.04 30.40 5.62
N GLU A 41 17.06 31.20 5.95
CA GLU A 41 16.83 32.61 6.27
C GLU A 41 16.50 33.45 5.03
N ALA A 42 17.15 33.19 3.89
CA ALA A 42 16.74 33.77 2.59
C ALA A 42 15.27 33.45 2.26
N TYR A 43 14.84 32.21 2.47
CA TYR A 43 13.43 31.80 2.29
C TYR A 43 12.50 32.49 3.30
N ARG A 44 12.96 32.74 4.54
CA ARG A 44 12.20 33.42 5.60
C ARG A 44 12.02 34.92 5.32
N GLN A 45 12.92 35.53 4.55
CA GLN A 45 12.88 36.94 4.15
C GLN A 45 12.18 37.18 2.79
N ARG A 46 11.61 36.12 2.17
CA ARG A 46 10.98 36.18 0.85
C ARG A 46 9.80 37.16 0.79
N LYS A 47 9.87 38.12 -0.12
CA LYS A 47 8.81 39.11 -0.42
C LYS A 47 7.91 38.63 -1.56
N SER A 48 6.73 39.25 -1.71
CA SER A 48 5.85 38.99 -2.86
C SER A 48 6.57 39.30 -4.17
N GLY A 49 6.41 38.43 -5.18
CA GLY A 49 7.09 38.52 -6.48
C GLY A 49 8.43 37.80 -6.58
N MET A 50 9.08 37.41 -5.48
CA MET A 50 10.34 36.67 -5.53
C MET A 50 10.14 35.22 -6.01
N ASN A 51 10.86 34.84 -7.07
CA ASN A 51 10.92 33.47 -7.59
C ASN A 51 12.06 32.67 -6.93
N GLN A 52 12.16 31.37 -7.22
CA GLN A 52 13.13 30.48 -6.55
C GLN A 52 14.60 30.90 -6.76
N LYS A 53 14.96 31.41 -7.94
CA LYS A 53 16.32 31.89 -8.23
C LYS A 53 16.67 33.14 -7.42
N ASP A 54 15.69 33.97 -7.07
CA ASP A 54 15.91 35.17 -6.26
C ASP A 54 16.24 34.78 -4.81
N ILE A 55 15.56 33.75 -4.29
CA ILE A 55 15.83 33.16 -2.97
C ILE A 55 17.22 32.50 -2.96
N GLU A 56 17.58 31.77 -4.01
CA GLU A 56 18.91 31.17 -4.18
C GLU A 56 20.02 32.22 -4.27
N SER A 57 19.80 33.31 -5.01
CA SER A 57 20.72 34.45 -5.05
C SER A 57 20.92 35.09 -3.68
N GLU A 58 19.84 35.27 -2.90
CA GLU A 58 19.93 35.83 -1.55
C GLU A 58 20.62 34.86 -0.57
N ALA A 59 20.39 33.54 -0.69
CA ALA A 59 21.10 32.52 0.07
C ALA A 59 22.62 32.56 -0.19
N HIS A 60 23.03 32.75 -1.45
CA HIS A 60 24.45 32.94 -1.81
C HIS A 60 25.06 34.18 -1.14
N LYS A 61 24.35 35.31 -1.09
CA LYS A 61 24.82 36.53 -0.40
C LYS A 61 24.96 36.30 1.11
N LEU A 62 23.95 35.73 1.76
CA LEU A 62 23.96 35.46 3.21
C LEU A 62 25.10 34.51 3.60
N TYR A 63 25.39 33.50 2.77
CA TYR A 63 26.51 32.59 3.00
C TYR A 63 27.87 33.27 2.76
N GLU A 64 28.02 34.03 1.67
CA GLU A 64 29.28 34.71 1.34
C GLU A 64 29.64 35.78 2.39
N GLN A 65 28.66 36.38 3.06
CA GLN A 65 28.86 37.27 4.20
C GLN A 65 29.44 36.58 5.46
N ASP A 66 28.99 35.37 5.83
CA ASP A 66 29.55 34.61 6.98
C ASP A 66 30.98 34.12 6.71
N LYS A 67 31.24 33.66 5.47
CA LYS A 67 32.45 32.90 5.12
C LYS A 67 33.48 33.64 4.27
N ARG A 68 33.20 34.87 3.83
CA ARG A 68 34.02 35.64 2.86
C ARG A 68 34.44 34.82 1.62
N SER A 69 33.62 33.85 1.23
CA SER A 69 33.89 32.90 0.16
C SER A 69 32.59 32.32 -0.39
N LYS A 70 32.56 32.08 -1.69
CA LYS A 70 31.35 31.62 -2.40
C LYS A 70 31.07 30.16 -2.13
N PHE A 71 29.83 29.84 -1.79
CA PHE A 71 29.34 28.47 -1.85
C PHE A 71 29.27 28.03 -3.32
N THR A 72 29.96 26.95 -3.65
CA THR A 72 29.81 26.22 -4.93
C THR A 72 29.63 24.74 -4.61
N ASP A 73 28.85 24.02 -5.40
CA ASP A 73 28.47 22.63 -5.09
C ASP A 73 29.69 21.68 -4.99
N TYR A 74 30.78 22.01 -5.69
CA TYR A 74 32.06 21.31 -5.62
C TYR A 74 32.75 21.39 -4.25
N VAL A 75 32.51 22.42 -3.43
CA VAL A 75 33.09 22.53 -2.08
C VAL A 75 32.63 21.38 -1.20
N VAL A 76 31.32 21.09 -1.21
CA VAL A 76 30.73 19.98 -0.42
C VAL A 76 31.25 18.62 -0.88
N PHE A 77 31.52 18.45 -2.18
CA PHE A 77 32.09 17.21 -2.71
C PHE A 77 33.56 17.03 -2.35
N ASN A 78 34.40 18.06 -2.51
CA ASN A 78 35.84 17.98 -2.21
C ASN A 78 36.11 17.76 -0.71
N GLU A 79 35.37 18.43 0.19
CA GLU A 79 35.49 18.18 1.64
C GLU A 79 35.06 16.75 2.04
N SER A 80 34.26 16.08 1.21
CA SER A 80 33.85 14.69 1.43
C SER A 80 34.89 13.63 0.98
N GLY A 81 35.93 14.06 0.24
CA GLY A 81 37.03 13.24 -0.26
C GLY A 81 38.27 13.29 0.65
N GLY A 82 38.31 12.43 1.67
CA GLY A 82 39.37 12.44 2.69
C GLY A 82 40.78 12.30 2.13
N SER A 83 41.71 13.08 2.73
CA SER A 83 43.11 13.29 2.33
C SER A 83 43.82 12.10 1.65
N SER A 84 44.10 12.27 0.36
CA SER A 84 45.33 11.77 -0.27
C SER A 84 46.11 12.97 -0.82
N LYS A 85 47.40 12.77 -1.12
CA LYS A 85 48.35 13.85 -1.40
C LYS A 85 47.93 14.72 -2.59
N ARG A 86 47.82 16.02 -2.32
CA ARG A 86 47.84 17.17 -3.23
C ARG A 86 48.58 16.90 -4.55
N SER A 87 47.84 16.57 -5.60
CA SER A 87 48.26 16.79 -7.00
C SER A 87 47.42 17.94 -7.55
N ARG A 88 48.10 18.97 -8.04
CA ARG A 88 47.51 20.24 -8.52
C ARG A 88 47.74 20.27 -10.02
N VAL A 89 46.66 20.33 -10.79
CA VAL A 89 46.69 20.66 -12.22
C VAL A 89 45.68 21.79 -12.43
N THR A 90 46.07 22.80 -13.20
CA THR A 90 45.32 24.03 -13.45
C THR A 90 44.51 23.95 -14.74
N GLU A 91 43.69 24.98 -14.99
CA GLU A 91 42.99 25.19 -16.26
C GLU A 91 43.96 25.37 -17.44
N GLU A 92 43.44 25.04 -18.63
CA GLU A 92 43.67 25.62 -19.97
C GLU A 92 45.10 25.93 -20.48
N GLY A 93 45.38 25.55 -21.73
CA GLY A 93 46.59 25.97 -22.47
C GLY A 93 46.92 25.05 -23.65
N ASP A 94 46.95 25.60 -24.87
CA ASP A 94 47.11 24.84 -26.12
C ASP A 94 48.54 24.88 -26.69
N TYR A 95 48.88 23.81 -27.43
CA TYR A 95 49.97 23.72 -28.43
C TYR A 95 51.45 23.90 -28.03
N CYS A 96 52.33 23.53 -28.97
CA CYS A 96 53.75 23.24 -28.75
C CYS A 96 54.70 24.35 -29.23
N ALA A 97 55.76 24.64 -28.45
CA ALA A 97 57.13 24.81 -28.97
C ALA A 97 58.19 24.82 -27.85
N ASN A 98 59.38 24.29 -28.16
CA ASN A 98 60.66 24.54 -27.47
C ASN A 98 61.51 25.44 -28.42
N PRO A 99 62.64 26.08 -28.01
CA PRO A 99 63.53 25.71 -26.90
C PRO A 99 64.11 26.86 -26.01
N ASN A 100 64.90 26.43 -25.02
CA ASN A 100 65.99 27.12 -24.28
C ASN A 100 66.92 28.04 -25.13
N PRO A 101 67.83 28.87 -24.54
CA PRO A 101 68.39 28.86 -23.17
C PRO A 101 68.32 30.26 -22.45
N GLU A 102 69.09 30.69 -21.42
CA GLU A 102 70.30 30.21 -20.70
C GLU A 102 70.36 30.74 -19.22
N THR A 103 71.55 30.84 -18.62
CA THR A 103 71.92 31.40 -17.28
C THR A 103 72.95 32.57 -17.47
N PRO A 104 73.73 33.18 -16.51
CA PRO A 104 74.31 32.62 -15.26
C PRO A 104 74.66 33.56 -14.03
N THR A 105 74.94 32.93 -12.86
CA THR A 105 75.97 33.27 -11.80
C THR A 105 76.02 34.65 -11.09
N SER A 106 76.55 34.83 -9.85
CA SER A 106 77.13 33.97 -8.78
C SER A 106 76.72 34.56 -7.38
N GLY A 107 77.30 34.39 -6.18
CA GLY A 107 78.51 33.73 -5.61
C GLY A 107 78.89 34.40 -4.26
N GLY A 108 79.61 33.82 -3.29
CA GLY A 108 80.09 32.44 -3.09
C GLY A 108 81.00 32.28 -1.83
N SER A 109 81.29 31.01 -1.43
CA SER A 109 82.26 30.59 -0.38
C SER A 109 81.88 30.87 1.11
N THR A 110 82.35 30.13 2.14
CA THR A 110 83.46 29.16 2.28
C THR A 110 83.16 27.87 3.09
N SER A 111 83.88 26.79 2.75
CA SER A 111 84.42 25.67 3.57
C SER A 111 83.54 24.59 4.30
N GLN A 112 83.59 23.38 3.72
CA GLN A 112 83.80 22.02 4.31
C GLN A 112 82.87 21.34 5.35
N ARG A 113 82.46 20.11 4.96
CA ARG A 113 82.12 18.88 5.74
C ARG A 113 80.95 18.90 6.73
N PRO A 114 79.99 17.97 6.53
CA PRO A 114 79.31 17.28 7.64
C PRO A 114 79.38 15.74 7.54
N ILE A 115 79.08 15.08 8.68
CA ILE A 115 78.96 13.63 8.87
C ILE A 115 77.50 13.32 9.25
N GLY A 116 76.98 12.15 8.85
CA GLY A 116 75.71 11.62 9.37
C GLY A 116 75.02 10.68 8.40
N ARG A 117 75.08 9.36 8.65
CA ARG A 117 74.47 8.35 7.78
C ARG A 117 73.87 7.18 8.59
N ASP A 118 72.69 6.75 8.16
CA ASP A 118 72.04 5.43 8.27
C ASP A 118 72.41 4.46 9.42
N ALA A 119 71.41 4.01 10.21
CA ALA A 119 71.19 2.58 10.51
C ALA A 119 69.93 2.25 11.36
N ALA A 120 69.35 1.06 11.11
CA ALA A 120 68.77 0.13 12.11
C ALA A 120 67.48 0.49 12.89
N LYS A 121 66.66 -0.44 13.44
CA LYS A 121 66.45 -1.93 13.38
C LYS A 121 65.08 -2.22 14.07
N ASN A 122 64.35 -3.35 13.97
CA ASN A 122 64.10 -4.37 12.93
C ASN A 122 63.01 -5.37 13.48
N LYS A 123 62.47 -6.28 12.63
CA LYS A 123 61.84 -7.60 12.92
C LYS A 123 60.37 -7.76 13.41
N ALA A 124 59.68 -8.66 12.69
CA ALA A 124 58.78 -9.75 13.17
C ALA A 124 57.36 -9.43 13.69
N LYS A 125 56.33 -10.30 13.59
CA LYS A 125 56.09 -11.57 12.83
C LYS A 125 54.58 -11.93 12.88
N GLY A 126 54.06 -12.65 11.87
CA GLY A 126 52.77 -13.40 11.89
C GLY A 126 51.48 -12.52 11.84
N LYS A 127 50.53 -12.65 10.91
CA LYS A 127 49.65 -13.79 10.56
C LYS A 127 48.88 -14.39 11.74
N ASP A 128 47.55 -14.21 11.73
CA ASP A 128 46.68 -15.27 11.22
C ASP A 128 45.46 -14.70 10.47
N VAL A 129 44.80 -15.48 9.61
CA VAL A 129 43.61 -15.06 8.83
C VAL A 129 42.63 -16.22 8.68
N SER A 130 41.52 -16.18 9.44
CA SER A 130 40.42 -17.11 9.29
C SER A 130 39.59 -16.81 8.04
N LYS A 131 39.48 -17.79 7.13
CA LYS A 131 38.55 -17.73 6.00
C LYS A 131 37.14 -18.05 6.46
N VAL A 132 36.22 -17.09 6.44
CA VAL A 132 34.78 -17.32 6.56
C VAL A 132 34.08 -16.73 5.33
N SER A 133 33.61 -17.62 4.46
CA SER A 133 32.73 -17.43 3.28
C SER A 133 32.63 -16.03 2.64
N THR A 134 33.33 -15.83 1.53
CA THR A 134 32.96 -14.82 0.51
C THR A 134 31.66 -15.20 -0.21
N ASN A 135 31.39 -16.50 -0.37
CA ASN A 135 30.32 -17.04 -1.19
C ASN A 135 28.94 -16.53 -0.77
N PHE A 136 28.65 -16.46 0.52
CA PHE A 136 27.32 -16.06 1.03
C PHE A 136 26.92 -14.64 0.58
N ALA A 137 27.88 -13.71 0.50
CA ALA A 137 27.64 -12.35 0.02
C ALA A 137 27.46 -12.28 -1.51
N GLU A 138 27.97 -13.27 -2.25
CA GLU A 138 27.81 -13.40 -3.69
C GLU A 138 26.50 -14.12 -4.03
N GLU A 139 26.11 -15.13 -3.26
CA GLU A 139 24.79 -15.79 -3.31
C GLU A 139 23.66 -14.80 -3.00
N LEU A 140 23.79 -13.94 -1.98
CA LEU A 140 22.81 -12.88 -1.68
C LEU A 140 22.71 -11.82 -2.79
N ARG A 141 23.80 -11.55 -3.52
CA ARG A 141 23.78 -10.68 -4.71
C ARG A 141 23.14 -11.37 -5.90
N ALA A 142 23.47 -12.64 -6.14
CA ALA A 142 22.86 -13.46 -7.19
C ALA A 142 21.35 -13.58 -6.96
N MET A 143 20.90 -13.97 -5.77
CA MET A 143 19.49 -14.04 -5.40
C MET A 143 18.77 -12.69 -5.58
N ARG A 144 19.41 -11.56 -5.22
CA ARG A 144 18.82 -10.23 -5.45
C ARG A 144 18.70 -9.92 -6.94
N LEU A 145 19.74 -10.15 -7.74
CA LEU A 145 19.73 -9.90 -9.19
C LEU A 145 18.74 -10.82 -9.93
N THR A 146 18.65 -12.09 -9.55
CA THR A 146 17.63 -13.03 -10.05
C THR A 146 16.23 -12.52 -9.72
N ARG A 147 15.97 -12.16 -8.46
CA ARG A 147 14.68 -11.62 -8.01
C ARG A 147 14.31 -10.29 -8.68
N ASP A 148 15.26 -9.39 -8.90
CA ASP A 148 15.01 -8.13 -9.58
C ASP A 148 14.73 -8.36 -11.09
N GLY A 149 15.40 -9.34 -11.71
CA GLY A 149 15.09 -9.82 -13.07
C GLY A 149 13.73 -10.53 -13.18
N GLU A 150 13.37 -11.35 -12.19
CA GLU A 150 12.04 -11.95 -12.06
C GLU A 150 10.97 -10.86 -11.93
N ILE A 151 11.20 -9.82 -11.12
CA ILE A 151 10.28 -8.67 -10.99
C ILE A 151 10.08 -7.95 -12.34
N GLU A 152 11.11 -7.82 -13.18
CA GLU A 152 10.96 -7.24 -14.52
C GLU A 152 10.16 -8.17 -15.45
N LEU A 153 10.45 -9.47 -15.42
CA LEU A 153 9.70 -10.49 -16.16
C LEU A 153 8.22 -10.55 -15.71
N MET A 154 7.95 -10.34 -14.42
CA MET A 154 6.61 -10.26 -13.83
C MET A 154 5.86 -9.00 -14.26
N LYS A 155 6.51 -7.83 -14.36
CA LYS A 155 5.88 -6.63 -14.94
C LYS A 155 5.44 -6.90 -16.39
N GLN A 156 6.34 -7.44 -17.20
CA GLN A 156 6.06 -7.78 -18.60
C GLN A 156 4.95 -8.82 -18.71
N ARG A 157 4.92 -9.83 -17.83
CA ARG A 157 3.81 -10.79 -17.71
C ARG A 157 2.48 -10.12 -17.36
N LEU A 158 2.44 -9.22 -16.38
CA LEU A 158 1.21 -8.56 -15.93
C LEU A 158 0.66 -7.53 -16.92
N GLU A 159 1.51 -6.90 -17.73
CA GLU A 159 1.08 -6.04 -18.84
C GLU A 159 0.61 -6.90 -20.03
N PHE A 160 1.35 -7.95 -20.39
CA PHE A 160 0.93 -8.95 -21.38
C PHE A 160 -0.40 -9.62 -21.06
N GLU A 161 -0.64 -10.04 -19.80
CA GLU A 161 -1.89 -10.69 -19.42
C GLU A 161 -3.10 -9.75 -19.48
N ARG A 162 -2.89 -8.45 -19.24
CA ARG A 162 -3.93 -7.41 -19.37
C ARG A 162 -4.30 -7.16 -20.84
N GLU A 163 -3.32 -7.04 -21.73
CA GLU A 163 -3.55 -6.95 -23.18
C GLU A 163 -4.14 -8.25 -23.74
N ARG A 164 -3.73 -9.39 -23.20
CA ARG A 164 -4.25 -10.72 -23.58
C ARG A 164 -5.69 -10.94 -23.14
N GLU A 165 -6.15 -10.43 -21.99
CA GLU A 165 -7.59 -10.48 -21.65
C GLU A 165 -8.44 -9.61 -22.60
N GLN A 166 -7.94 -8.44 -23.03
CA GLN A 166 -8.60 -7.61 -24.04
C GLN A 166 -8.70 -8.36 -25.39
N SER A 167 -7.61 -8.99 -25.83
CA SER A 167 -7.59 -9.85 -27.02
C SER A 167 -8.47 -11.10 -26.87
N MET A 168 -8.54 -11.72 -25.69
CA MET A 168 -9.34 -12.92 -25.42
C MET A 168 -10.85 -12.65 -25.57
N HIS A 169 -11.32 -11.48 -25.12
CA HIS A 169 -12.70 -11.06 -25.37
C HIS A 169 -12.98 -10.96 -26.88
N LEU A 170 -12.05 -10.36 -27.63
CA LEU A 170 -12.14 -10.19 -29.09
C LEU A 170 -12.07 -11.54 -29.85
N ASN A 171 -11.29 -12.50 -29.37
CA ASN A 171 -11.18 -13.85 -29.95
C ASN A 171 -12.46 -14.68 -29.81
N THR A 172 -13.34 -14.34 -28.87
CA THR A 172 -14.63 -15.03 -28.70
C THR A 172 -15.57 -14.79 -29.90
N LEU A 173 -15.46 -13.64 -30.57
CA LEU A 173 -16.17 -13.34 -31.83
C LEU A 173 -15.69 -14.21 -33.00
N LEU A 174 -14.39 -14.56 -33.05
CA LEU A 174 -13.83 -15.37 -34.14
C LEU A 174 -14.29 -16.84 -34.11
N GLN A 175 -14.75 -17.33 -32.95
CA GLN A 175 -15.23 -18.70 -32.77
C GLN A 175 -16.75 -18.86 -32.94
N LYS A 176 -17.49 -17.76 -33.20
CA LYS A 176 -18.91 -17.83 -33.54
C LYS A 176 -19.12 -18.58 -34.86
N GLN A 177 -19.98 -19.59 -34.82
CA GLN A 177 -20.37 -20.39 -36.00
C GLN A 177 -21.39 -19.68 -36.90
N PHE A 178 -22.14 -18.72 -36.34
CA PHE A 178 -23.04 -17.80 -37.04
C PHE A 178 -22.75 -16.37 -36.57
N LEU A 179 -22.74 -15.41 -37.50
CA LEU A 179 -22.39 -14.00 -37.26
C LEU A 179 -23.52 -13.09 -37.75
N THR A 180 -23.65 -11.90 -37.14
CA THR A 180 -24.52 -10.87 -37.71
C THR A 180 -23.80 -10.11 -38.85
N PRO A 181 -24.51 -9.45 -39.78
CA PRO A 181 -23.89 -8.69 -40.87
C PRO A 181 -22.94 -7.56 -40.40
N GLU A 182 -23.14 -7.02 -39.21
CA GLU A 182 -22.22 -6.06 -38.58
C GLU A 182 -20.93 -6.75 -38.11
N GLU A 183 -21.03 -7.96 -37.54
CA GLU A 183 -19.88 -8.74 -37.08
C GLU A 183 -19.03 -9.24 -38.26
N GLU A 184 -19.63 -9.57 -39.41
CA GLU A 184 -18.89 -9.95 -40.62
C GLU A 184 -17.98 -8.83 -41.15
N ASN A 185 -18.41 -7.57 -41.10
CA ASN A 185 -17.57 -6.42 -41.48
C ASN A 185 -16.42 -6.15 -40.49
N ILE A 186 -16.55 -6.58 -39.24
CA ILE A 186 -15.55 -6.36 -38.18
C ILE A 186 -14.54 -7.51 -38.11
N LYS A 187 -14.95 -8.74 -38.45
CA LYS A 187 -14.12 -9.96 -38.45
C LYS A 187 -12.74 -9.81 -39.14
N PRO A 188 -12.60 -9.17 -40.32
CA PRO A 188 -11.30 -9.01 -40.98
C PRO A 188 -10.36 -8.08 -40.23
N ARG A 189 -10.90 -7.01 -39.60
CA ARG A 189 -10.13 -6.03 -38.81
C ARG A 189 -9.63 -6.66 -37.51
N ILE A 190 -10.46 -7.48 -36.86
CA ILE A 190 -10.06 -8.30 -35.70
C ILE A 190 -8.95 -9.28 -36.10
N ALA A 191 -9.12 -10.00 -37.22
CA ALA A 191 -8.11 -10.94 -37.71
C ALA A 191 -6.76 -10.26 -38.03
N GLU A 192 -6.79 -9.02 -38.53
CA GLU A 192 -5.59 -8.23 -38.79
C GLU A 192 -4.92 -7.71 -37.50
N GLN A 193 -5.68 -7.19 -36.54
CA GLN A 193 -5.13 -6.83 -35.22
C GLN A 193 -4.50 -8.03 -34.51
N ASN A 194 -5.14 -9.21 -34.60
CA ASN A 194 -4.56 -10.45 -34.10
C ASN A 194 -3.27 -10.83 -34.84
N ARG A 195 -3.16 -10.65 -36.16
CA ARG A 195 -1.90 -10.89 -36.91
C ARG A 195 -0.78 -9.95 -36.48
N GLN A 196 -1.09 -8.69 -36.18
CA GLN A 196 -0.13 -7.69 -35.69
C GLN A 196 0.32 -8.02 -34.26
N LEU A 197 -0.58 -8.47 -33.40
CA LEU A 197 -0.26 -8.96 -32.06
C LEU A 197 0.61 -10.22 -32.10
N ASP A 198 0.29 -11.18 -33.00
CA ASP A 198 1.08 -12.39 -33.27
C ASP A 198 2.53 -12.05 -33.68
N HIS A 199 2.71 -10.99 -34.48
CA HIS A 199 4.01 -10.49 -34.92
C HIS A 199 4.81 -9.90 -33.76
N LEU A 200 4.18 -9.03 -32.95
CA LEU A 200 4.80 -8.41 -31.77
C LEU A 200 5.22 -9.48 -30.74
N ILE A 201 4.35 -10.46 -30.48
CA ILE A 201 4.62 -11.63 -29.63
C ILE A 201 5.84 -12.40 -30.16
N CYS A 202 5.94 -12.64 -31.47
CA CYS A 202 7.09 -13.33 -32.05
C CYS A 202 8.42 -12.57 -31.88
N GLU A 203 8.41 -11.23 -31.81
CA GLU A 203 9.62 -10.42 -31.62
C GLU A 203 10.03 -10.37 -30.14
N ILE A 204 9.06 -10.22 -29.24
CA ILE A 204 9.26 -10.30 -27.78
C ILE A 204 9.90 -11.66 -27.43
N PHE A 205 9.33 -12.78 -27.90
CA PHE A 205 9.90 -14.11 -27.65
C PHE A 205 11.31 -14.30 -28.23
N VAL A 206 11.64 -13.68 -29.38
CA VAL A 206 12.98 -13.76 -30.01
C VAL A 206 14.00 -12.83 -29.32
N SER A 207 13.57 -11.98 -28.39
CA SER A 207 14.43 -11.09 -27.59
C SER A 207 14.82 -11.62 -26.21
N MET A 208 14.17 -12.68 -25.71
CA MET A 208 14.46 -13.25 -24.38
C MET A 208 15.73 -14.14 -24.41
N PRO A 209 16.73 -13.92 -23.55
CA PRO A 209 18.02 -14.64 -23.64
C PRO A 209 18.02 -16.06 -23.05
N ASN A 210 17.08 -16.39 -22.16
CA ASN A 210 17.14 -17.60 -21.32
C ASN A 210 15.94 -18.57 -21.51
N MET A 211 15.29 -18.58 -22.67
CA MET A 211 14.21 -19.54 -22.98
C MET A 211 14.73 -20.79 -23.68
N ILE A 212 14.14 -21.94 -23.37
CA ILE A 212 14.35 -23.18 -24.12
C ILE A 212 13.57 -23.07 -25.45
N ILE A 213 14.21 -23.39 -26.57
CA ILE A 213 13.61 -23.26 -27.92
C ILE A 213 12.33 -24.10 -28.09
N GLY A 214 12.15 -25.13 -27.26
CA GLY A 214 10.94 -25.94 -27.14
C GLY A 214 9.68 -25.20 -26.67
N ASP A 215 9.83 -24.03 -26.03
CA ASP A 215 8.73 -23.28 -25.42
C ASP A 215 8.23 -22.11 -26.27
N HIS A 216 8.99 -21.68 -27.29
CA HIS A 216 8.59 -20.61 -28.19
C HIS A 216 7.37 -21.00 -29.06
N PRO A 217 6.52 -20.05 -29.49
CA PRO A 217 5.53 -20.28 -30.55
C PRO A 217 6.17 -20.78 -31.87
N PRO A 218 5.48 -21.59 -32.71
CA PRO A 218 6.08 -22.17 -33.93
C PRO A 218 6.66 -21.14 -34.92
N ARG A 219 6.05 -19.95 -35.04
CA ARG A 219 6.58 -18.82 -35.83
C ARG A 219 7.88 -18.27 -35.24
N ALA A 220 7.93 -18.05 -33.93
CA ALA A 220 9.13 -17.62 -33.22
C ALA A 220 10.26 -18.66 -33.33
N ARG A 221 9.98 -19.97 -33.27
CA ARG A 221 10.97 -21.04 -33.53
C ARG A 221 11.55 -21.04 -34.96
N ARG A 222 10.90 -20.39 -35.93
CA ARG A 222 11.47 -20.17 -37.26
C ARG A 222 12.36 -18.93 -37.24
N ARG A 223 11.80 -17.75 -36.86
CA ARG A 223 12.55 -16.48 -36.73
C ARG A 223 13.82 -16.59 -35.87
N TYR A 224 13.79 -17.33 -34.77
CA TYR A 224 14.97 -17.54 -33.92
C TYR A 224 16.10 -18.26 -34.67
N ARG A 225 15.79 -19.36 -35.37
CA ARG A 225 16.77 -20.11 -36.18
C ARG A 225 17.25 -19.34 -37.40
N ASP A 226 16.40 -18.49 -37.98
CA ASP A 226 16.81 -17.57 -39.05
C ASP A 226 17.77 -16.49 -38.51
N ARG A 227 17.50 -15.93 -37.32
CA ARG A 227 18.38 -14.98 -36.61
C ARG A 227 19.71 -15.60 -36.20
N GLU A 228 19.72 -16.87 -35.76
CA GLU A 228 20.96 -17.61 -35.51
C GLU A 228 21.77 -17.84 -36.79
N ARG A 229 21.12 -18.13 -37.93
CA ARG A 229 21.77 -18.22 -39.23
C ARG A 229 22.39 -16.89 -39.64
N GLU A 230 21.67 -15.78 -39.50
CA GLU A 230 22.22 -14.44 -39.77
C GLU A 230 23.41 -14.08 -38.87
N GLN A 231 23.34 -14.39 -37.58
CA GLN A 231 24.45 -14.17 -36.64
C GLN A 231 25.65 -15.10 -36.92
N GLY A 232 25.40 -16.34 -37.34
CA GLY A 232 26.41 -17.28 -37.80
C GLY A 232 27.13 -16.78 -39.07
N VAL A 233 26.38 -16.28 -40.05
CA VAL A 233 26.93 -15.65 -41.26
C VAL A 233 27.74 -14.39 -40.92
N ARG A 234 27.24 -13.52 -40.02
CA ARG A 234 28.01 -12.36 -39.54
C ARG A 234 29.31 -12.75 -38.84
N LYS A 235 29.30 -13.80 -37.99
CA LYS A 235 30.53 -14.35 -37.37
C LYS A 235 31.50 -14.93 -38.41
N ALA A 236 31.00 -15.61 -39.45
CA ALA A 236 31.84 -16.11 -40.55
C ALA A 236 32.52 -14.98 -41.32
N PHE A 237 31.78 -13.92 -41.70
CA PHE A 237 32.35 -12.74 -42.36
C PHE A 237 33.37 -11.99 -41.49
N HIS A 238 33.14 -11.90 -40.18
CA HIS A 238 34.09 -11.25 -39.28
C HIS A 238 35.39 -12.07 -39.12
N ASN A 239 35.29 -13.39 -38.97
CA ASN A 239 36.44 -14.29 -38.88
C ASN A 239 37.26 -14.35 -40.18
N LEU A 240 36.64 -14.22 -41.36
CA LEU A 240 37.36 -14.13 -42.62
C LEU A 240 38.27 -12.89 -42.71
N ARG A 241 37.85 -11.77 -42.11
CA ARG A 241 38.62 -10.51 -42.09
C ARG A 241 39.79 -10.48 -41.10
N ILE A 242 39.91 -11.47 -40.22
CA ILE A 242 40.92 -11.52 -39.15
C ILE A 242 42.01 -12.58 -39.42
N ARG A 243 41.91 -13.35 -40.52
CA ARG A 243 42.88 -14.40 -40.91
C ARG A 243 43.75 -14.04 -42.13
N VAL A 244 44.33 -12.83 -42.14
CA VAL A 244 45.50 -12.51 -42.99
C VAL A 244 46.54 -11.76 -42.16
N VAL A 245 47.33 -12.48 -41.36
CA VAL A 245 48.70 -12.15 -40.91
C VAL A 245 49.28 -13.31 -40.07
N VAL A 246 50.61 -13.48 -40.10
CA VAL A 246 51.43 -14.59 -39.54
C VAL A 246 51.23 -15.98 -40.16
N LYS A 247 52.32 -16.50 -40.75
CA LYS A 247 52.49 -17.89 -41.22
C LYS A 247 53.18 -18.74 -40.14
N GLY A 248 53.03 -20.07 -40.19
CA GLY A 248 54.10 -20.98 -39.71
C GLY A 248 53.68 -22.41 -39.31
N TYR A 249 54.13 -23.40 -40.08
CA TYR A 249 54.57 -24.78 -39.72
C TYR A 249 53.84 -25.62 -38.62
N LYS A 250 53.71 -26.96 -38.69
CA LYS A 250 53.66 -27.98 -39.77
C LYS A 250 53.40 -29.36 -39.12
N SER A 251 52.43 -30.17 -39.61
CA SER A 251 52.25 -31.63 -39.31
C SER A 251 52.04 -32.03 -37.82
N CYS A 252 51.53 -33.22 -37.43
CA CYS A 252 51.28 -34.49 -38.16
C CYS A 252 49.97 -35.21 -37.69
N GLN A 253 49.74 -36.47 -38.11
CA GLN A 253 48.50 -37.26 -37.94
C GLN A 253 48.64 -38.50 -37.02
N LEU A 254 47.53 -39.25 -36.86
CA LEU A 254 47.39 -40.72 -36.59
C LEU A 254 47.01 -41.22 -35.16
N ILE A 255 45.72 -41.61 -35.02
CA ILE A 255 45.15 -42.97 -34.76
C ILE A 255 45.59 -43.80 -33.51
N PRO A 256 44.70 -44.60 -32.85
CA PRO A 256 44.87 -45.04 -31.44
C PRO A 256 45.00 -46.58 -31.17
N GLY A 257 45.29 -46.99 -29.92
CA GLY A 257 45.17 -48.40 -29.48
C GLY A 257 45.44 -48.75 -27.98
N THR A 258 44.43 -49.36 -27.32
CA THR A 258 44.45 -50.48 -26.33
C THR A 258 45.35 -50.57 -25.05
N ASN A 259 44.66 -50.66 -23.89
CA ASN A 259 44.71 -51.74 -22.86
C ASN A 259 45.81 -51.93 -21.76
N HIS A 260 45.41 -51.62 -20.51
CA HIS A 260 45.31 -52.50 -19.30
C HIS A 260 46.47 -52.79 -18.29
N ILE A 261 46.03 -53.09 -17.03
CA ILE A 261 46.72 -53.68 -15.84
C ILE A 261 47.57 -52.67 -15.02
N HIS A 262 47.34 -52.45 -13.71
CA HIS A 262 47.61 -53.40 -12.60
C HIS A 262 46.64 -53.35 -11.39
N LEU A 263 46.74 -54.38 -10.53
CA LEU A 263 46.05 -54.60 -9.23
C LEU A 263 47.06 -55.22 -8.20
N THR A 264 46.81 -55.49 -6.90
CA THR A 264 45.56 -55.54 -6.09
C THR A 264 45.78 -55.35 -4.55
N ARG A 265 44.89 -54.58 -3.89
CA ARG A 265 44.15 -54.80 -2.60
C ARG A 265 44.60 -55.91 -1.60
N LEU A 266 44.65 -55.57 -0.28
CA LEU A 266 44.43 -56.36 0.98
C LEU A 266 45.01 -55.58 2.20
N CYS A 267 44.94 -56.01 3.48
CA CYS A 267 43.84 -55.94 4.48
C CYS A 267 44.43 -56.17 5.93
N ILE A 268 43.58 -56.19 6.98
CA ILE A 268 43.80 -56.77 8.36
C ILE A 268 44.28 -55.84 9.53
N ASP A 269 43.28 -55.50 10.39
CA ASP A 269 43.13 -55.57 11.87
C ASP A 269 43.81 -54.70 12.97
N SER A 270 43.01 -54.47 14.03
CA SER A 270 43.32 -54.18 15.46
C SER A 270 43.88 -52.79 15.87
N CYS A 271 43.72 -52.24 17.10
CA CYS A 271 42.80 -52.37 18.26
C CYS A 271 43.22 -51.26 19.29
N GLY A 272 42.45 -50.66 20.24
CA GLY A 272 41.03 -50.72 20.66
C GLY A 272 40.81 -49.96 22.01
N GLN A 273 39.76 -50.32 22.77
CA GLN A 273 39.39 -49.87 24.15
C GLN A 273 38.78 -48.46 24.41
N GLU A 274 37.96 -48.39 25.48
CA GLU A 274 37.24 -47.21 26.02
C GLU A 274 37.69 -46.85 27.47
N MET A 275 36.95 -45.94 28.13
CA MET A 275 36.89 -45.63 29.59
C MET A 275 37.90 -44.62 30.17
N LYS A 276 37.61 -43.87 31.25
CA LYS A 276 36.38 -43.26 31.85
C LYS A 276 36.81 -42.36 33.04
N PHE A 277 36.06 -41.29 33.34
CA PHE A 277 35.95 -40.63 34.67
C PHE A 277 37.25 -39.92 35.18
N LYS A 278 37.30 -39.01 36.19
CA LYS A 278 36.27 -38.32 37.02
C LYS A 278 36.79 -36.98 37.62
N ASP A 279 35.83 -36.15 38.06
CA ASP A 279 35.75 -35.16 39.18
C ASP A 279 36.95 -34.35 39.76
N ASP A 280 36.62 -33.05 39.99
CA ASP A 280 36.75 -32.22 41.22
C ASP A 280 37.74 -31.02 41.29
N LYS A 281 37.54 -30.19 42.33
CA LYS A 281 37.90 -28.76 42.43
C LYS A 281 39.21 -28.47 43.17
N THR A 282 39.82 -27.32 42.84
CA THR A 282 40.40 -26.24 43.68
C THR A 282 41.46 -25.46 42.86
N GLY A 283 41.82 -24.19 43.12
CA GLY A 283 41.19 -23.20 43.99
C GLY A 283 42.17 -22.19 44.62
N ARG A 284 42.57 -21.10 43.92
CA ARG A 284 43.05 -19.82 44.51
C ARG A 284 43.31 -18.72 43.46
N GLN A 285 43.16 -17.46 43.90
CA GLN A 285 43.60 -16.21 43.23
C GLN A 285 45.05 -15.87 43.68
N PRO A 286 45.82 -15.05 42.92
CA PRO A 286 45.85 -13.61 43.23
C PRO A 286 46.06 -12.64 42.03
N GLU A 287 45.03 -11.86 41.74
CA GLU A 287 44.97 -10.37 41.81
C GLU A 287 45.97 -9.46 41.04
N LYS A 288 45.44 -8.27 40.65
CA LYS A 288 46.08 -7.01 40.17
C LYS A 288 46.31 -6.88 38.65
N SER A 289 45.93 -5.76 38.00
CA SER A 289 45.13 -4.62 38.48
C SER A 289 44.46 -3.78 37.36
N SER A 290 43.34 -3.15 37.75
CA SER A 290 42.73 -1.88 37.28
C SER A 290 42.90 -1.39 35.82
N ARG A 291 41.78 -1.35 35.08
CA ARG A 291 41.51 -0.23 34.13
C ARG A 291 40.01 0.08 33.83
N VAL A 292 39.06 -0.50 34.58
CA VAL A 292 37.60 -0.42 34.30
C VAL A 292 36.92 0.79 34.96
N VAL A 293 37.50 1.34 36.04
CA VAL A 293 36.89 2.37 36.91
C VAL A 293 36.37 3.63 36.18
N PRO A 294 37.06 4.22 35.18
CA PRO A 294 36.60 5.48 34.57
C PRO A 294 35.26 5.37 33.83
N ILE A 295 34.95 4.21 33.26
CA ILE A 295 33.82 4.03 32.33
C ILE A 295 32.50 3.84 33.09
N GLY A 296 32.51 3.07 34.18
CA GLY A 296 31.33 2.85 35.02
C GLY A 296 30.83 4.13 35.69
N ILE A 297 31.74 4.99 36.16
CA ILE A 297 31.40 6.29 36.77
C ILE A 297 30.78 7.22 35.73
N MET A 298 31.35 7.31 34.51
CA MET A 298 30.76 8.10 33.42
C MET A 298 29.35 7.64 33.05
N PHE A 299 29.08 6.33 33.01
CA PHE A 299 27.74 5.81 32.71
C PHE A 299 26.73 6.14 33.80
N LEU A 300 27.10 6.00 35.08
CA LEU A 300 26.24 6.34 36.21
C LEU A 300 25.94 7.85 36.28
N VAL A 301 26.95 8.70 36.03
CA VAL A 301 26.76 10.17 35.98
C VAL A 301 25.85 10.57 34.82
N LEU A 302 26.04 10.00 33.62
CA LEU A 302 25.17 10.28 32.46
C LEU A 302 23.72 9.82 32.70
N CYS A 303 23.51 8.61 33.23
CA CYS A 303 22.17 8.13 33.57
C CYS A 303 21.51 8.98 34.67
N GLY A 304 22.28 9.39 35.70
CA GLY A 304 21.81 10.29 36.74
C GLY A 304 21.40 11.67 36.20
N PHE A 305 22.19 12.25 35.29
CA PHE A 305 21.84 13.51 34.62
C PHE A 305 20.58 13.40 33.77
N SER A 306 20.42 12.29 33.03
CA SER A 306 19.20 12.01 32.28
C SER A 306 17.97 11.86 33.18
N PHE A 307 18.10 11.21 34.34
CA PHE A 307 17.00 11.06 35.30
C PHE A 307 16.64 12.39 35.98
N TYR A 308 17.63 13.22 36.32
CA TYR A 308 17.43 14.52 36.94
C TYR A 308 16.75 15.52 35.99
N LEU A 309 17.24 15.62 34.74
CA LEU A 309 16.62 16.45 33.71
C LEU A 309 15.23 15.93 33.30
N GLY A 310 15.04 14.61 33.23
CA GLY A 310 13.73 13.99 33.01
C GLY A 310 12.74 14.30 34.14
N GLY A 311 13.20 14.28 35.39
CA GLY A 311 12.41 14.67 36.57
C GLY A 311 11.94 16.12 36.53
N ILE A 312 12.83 17.06 36.16
CA ILE A 312 12.49 18.47 35.99
C ILE A 312 11.43 18.66 34.89
N PHE A 313 11.66 18.11 33.69
CA PHE A 313 10.72 18.21 32.56
C PHE A 313 9.37 17.50 32.77
N CYS A 314 9.30 16.50 33.65
CA CYS A 314 8.04 15.85 34.01
C CYS A 314 7.31 16.49 35.19
N SER A 315 8.02 17.23 36.06
CA SER A 315 7.43 17.92 37.23
C SER A 315 6.60 19.14 36.82
N GLU A 316 7.12 20.00 35.92
CA GLU A 316 6.42 21.23 35.52
C GLU A 316 5.06 20.96 34.82
N LYS A 317 4.97 19.87 34.04
CA LYS A 317 3.72 19.47 33.38
C LYS A 317 2.57 19.14 34.34
N ASN A 318 2.86 18.82 35.60
CA ASN A 318 1.85 18.48 36.62
C ASN A 318 1.49 19.64 37.57
N LYS A 319 2.13 20.82 37.44
CA LYS A 319 1.64 22.07 38.08
C LYS A 319 0.90 22.99 37.11
N ILE A 320 1.34 23.08 35.86
CA ILE A 320 0.74 23.97 34.85
C ILE A 320 -0.68 23.52 34.46
N SER A 321 -1.00 22.22 34.57
CA SER A 321 -2.19 21.59 34.00
C SER A 321 -3.51 21.75 34.78
N ASN A 322 -3.51 22.31 36.00
CA ASN A 322 -4.75 22.53 36.77
C ASN A 322 -4.96 23.99 37.25
N GLU A 323 -3.94 24.71 37.69
CA GLU A 323 -4.09 26.11 38.13
C GLU A 323 -4.35 27.08 36.97
N GLN A 324 -3.73 26.89 35.80
CA GLN A 324 -3.97 27.79 34.66
C GLN A 324 -5.34 27.53 34.02
N VAL A 325 -5.81 26.28 33.99
CA VAL A 325 -7.15 25.93 33.49
C VAL A 325 -8.24 26.54 34.39
N SER A 326 -8.09 26.45 35.71
CA SER A 326 -9.05 27.03 36.66
C SER A 326 -9.01 28.57 36.72
N LYS A 327 -7.83 29.21 36.58
CA LYS A 327 -7.74 30.68 36.48
C LYS A 327 -8.25 31.22 35.14
N ALA A 328 -8.08 30.49 34.03
CA ALA A 328 -8.65 30.86 32.73
C ALA A 328 -10.19 30.85 32.72
N VAL A 329 -10.81 29.90 33.43
CA VAL A 329 -12.28 29.81 33.53
C VAL A 329 -12.88 30.91 34.42
N ASN A 330 -12.16 31.37 35.45
CA ASN A 330 -12.71 32.30 36.46
C ASN A 330 -12.37 33.79 36.25
N SER A 331 -11.66 34.18 35.19
CA SER A 331 -11.22 35.58 34.96
C SER A 331 -11.96 36.32 33.84
N VAL A 332 -12.94 35.69 33.17
CA VAL A 332 -13.77 36.36 32.15
C VAL A 332 -14.94 37.07 32.83
N LYS A 333 -14.76 38.35 33.17
CA LYS A 333 -15.91 39.25 33.38
C LYS A 333 -16.66 39.42 32.06
N PRO A 334 -18.00 39.52 32.05
CA PRO A 334 -18.79 39.58 30.83
C PRO A 334 -18.69 40.95 30.15
N THR A 335 -17.68 41.13 29.30
CA THR A 335 -17.74 42.16 28.26
C THR A 335 -18.81 41.77 27.24
N VAL A 336 -19.55 42.76 26.73
CA VAL A 336 -20.72 42.56 25.87
C VAL A 336 -20.36 41.78 24.59
N SER A 337 -21.34 41.04 24.06
CA SER A 337 -21.18 40.12 22.95
C SER A 337 -20.82 40.80 21.62
N ASP A 338 -19.57 40.61 21.18
CA ASP A 338 -19.28 40.45 19.76
C ASP A 338 -19.34 38.97 19.41
N GLN A 339 -20.36 38.58 18.63
CA GLN A 339 -20.38 37.26 18.02
C GLN A 339 -19.24 37.18 17.00
N ILE A 340 -18.41 36.13 17.06
CA ILE A 340 -17.44 35.84 16.00
C ILE A 340 -18.22 35.39 14.76
N GLN A 341 -18.67 36.37 13.95
CA GLN A 341 -19.36 36.12 12.70
C GLN A 341 -18.39 35.49 11.70
N MET A 342 -18.38 34.15 11.63
CA MET A 342 -17.80 33.49 10.48
C MET A 342 -18.50 33.98 9.22
N LYS A 343 -17.71 34.49 8.27
CA LYS A 343 -18.25 34.97 7.00
C LYS A 343 -18.87 33.81 6.23
N SER A 344 -20.04 34.02 5.65
CA SER A 344 -20.68 33.06 4.75
C SER A 344 -19.76 32.79 3.56
N ILE A 345 -19.25 31.56 3.45
CA ILE A 345 -18.46 31.11 2.30
C ILE A 345 -19.44 30.79 1.16
N SER A 346 -19.14 31.25 -0.05
CA SER A 346 -19.82 30.82 -1.28
C SER A 346 -18.87 29.89 -2.04
N PHE A 347 -19.39 28.75 -2.51
CA PHE A 347 -18.62 27.79 -3.29
C PHE A 347 -19.11 27.82 -4.75
N PRO A 348 -18.23 28.02 -5.75
CA PRO A 348 -18.60 27.93 -7.16
C PRO A 348 -18.97 26.48 -7.53
N GLU A 349 -19.62 26.32 -8.68
CA GLU A 349 -19.87 25.00 -9.26
C GLU A 349 -18.59 24.43 -9.88
N CYS A 350 -18.34 23.13 -9.71
CA CYS A 350 -17.30 22.44 -10.46
C CYS A 350 -17.78 22.16 -11.89
N SER A 351 -16.83 22.08 -12.83
CA SER A 351 -17.06 21.58 -14.20
C SER A 351 -17.76 20.21 -14.21
N ALA A 352 -18.64 19.98 -15.18
CA ALA A 352 -19.35 18.72 -15.37
C ALA A 352 -18.42 17.50 -15.55
N ASP A 353 -17.20 17.68 -16.08
CA ASP A 353 -16.20 16.59 -16.18
C ASP A 353 -15.74 16.04 -14.81
N LEU A 354 -16.07 16.75 -13.72
CA LEU A 354 -15.80 16.33 -12.35
C LEU A 354 -17.01 15.63 -11.68
N GLN A 355 -18.09 15.32 -12.42
CA GLN A 355 -19.27 14.64 -11.86
C GLN A 355 -18.92 13.36 -11.08
N ASP A 356 -17.89 12.61 -11.49
CA ASP A 356 -17.47 11.37 -10.83
C ASP A 356 -16.07 11.50 -10.22
N TYR A 357 -15.67 12.71 -9.81
CA TYR A 357 -14.35 13.01 -9.26
C TYR A 357 -14.09 12.30 -7.92
N THR A 358 -13.04 11.47 -7.91
CA THR A 358 -12.54 10.74 -6.73
C THR A 358 -11.15 11.28 -6.40
N PRO A 359 -10.99 12.30 -5.53
CA PRO A 359 -9.79 13.14 -5.52
C PRO A 359 -8.48 12.38 -5.29
N CYS A 360 -8.51 11.36 -4.43
CA CYS A 360 -7.34 10.54 -4.11
C CYS A 360 -7.16 9.28 -5.00
N THR A 361 -8.05 9.03 -5.96
CA THR A 361 -7.92 7.93 -6.94
C THR A 361 -8.18 8.45 -8.35
N ASP A 362 -7.79 9.69 -8.60
CA ASP A 362 -7.96 10.43 -9.86
C ASP A 362 -7.01 9.89 -10.95
N PRO A 363 -7.53 9.35 -12.07
CA PRO A 363 -6.69 8.86 -13.17
C PRO A 363 -5.77 9.93 -13.77
N LYS A 364 -6.14 11.23 -13.68
CA LYS A 364 -5.30 12.35 -14.12
C LYS A 364 -4.04 12.50 -13.23
N ARG A 365 -3.99 11.87 -12.05
CA ARG A 365 -2.82 11.82 -11.16
C ARG A 365 -1.94 10.59 -11.36
N TRP A 366 -2.48 9.45 -11.80
CA TRP A 366 -1.78 8.17 -11.89
C TRP A 366 -0.44 8.23 -12.64
N MET A 367 -0.36 9.04 -13.71
CA MET A 367 0.85 9.23 -14.52
C MET A 367 2.06 9.80 -13.76
N LYS A 368 1.89 10.27 -12.52
CA LYS A 368 2.97 10.75 -11.64
C LYS A 368 3.59 9.65 -10.76
N TYR A 369 3.08 8.42 -10.83
CA TYR A 369 3.41 7.34 -9.89
C TYR A 369 3.88 6.06 -10.59
N GLY A 370 4.50 5.16 -9.82
CA GLY A 370 5.13 3.94 -10.36
C GLY A 370 4.13 2.88 -10.84
N ARG A 371 4.56 2.04 -11.79
CA ARG A 371 3.82 0.83 -12.20
C ARG A 371 4.08 -0.40 -11.31
N HIS A 372 5.17 -0.40 -10.54
CA HIS A 372 5.53 -1.54 -9.67
C HIS A 372 4.41 -1.84 -8.68
N ARG A 373 3.98 -3.11 -8.61
CA ARG A 373 2.86 -3.60 -7.79
C ARG A 373 1.56 -2.79 -7.94
N LEU A 374 1.36 -2.13 -9.09
CA LEU A 374 0.21 -1.28 -9.39
C LEU A 374 0.09 -0.03 -8.49
N THR A 375 1.20 0.46 -7.94
CA THR A 375 1.25 1.62 -7.01
C THR A 375 0.55 2.88 -7.53
N PHE A 376 0.51 3.12 -8.85
CA PHE A 376 -0.27 4.22 -9.44
C PHE A 376 -1.77 4.18 -9.13
N MET A 377 -2.38 3.01 -8.89
CA MET A 377 -3.79 2.87 -8.52
C MET A 377 -4.05 2.95 -7.01
N GLU A 378 -3.02 3.20 -6.18
CA GLU A 378 -3.20 3.49 -4.77
C GLU A 378 -3.83 4.87 -4.53
N ARG A 379 -4.07 5.18 -3.25
CA ARG A 379 -4.55 6.46 -2.75
C ARG A 379 -3.45 7.53 -2.87
N HIS A 380 -3.64 8.48 -3.79
CA HIS A 380 -2.74 9.61 -4.08
C HIS A 380 -3.49 10.95 -3.99
N CYS A 381 -3.70 11.42 -2.75
CA CYS A 381 -4.51 12.61 -2.49
C CYS A 381 -3.91 13.93 -3.02
N PRO A 382 -4.76 14.93 -3.35
CA PRO A 382 -4.29 16.28 -3.66
C PRO A 382 -3.74 16.99 -2.41
N PRO A 383 -2.54 17.61 -2.50
CA PRO A 383 -2.08 18.58 -1.50
C PRO A 383 -3.05 19.77 -1.46
N VAL A 384 -3.03 20.54 -0.37
CA VAL A 384 -4.09 21.55 -0.08
C VAL A 384 -4.34 22.52 -1.25
N PHE A 385 -3.28 23.01 -1.89
CA PHE A 385 -3.37 23.94 -3.04
C PHE A 385 -3.94 23.33 -4.34
N ASP A 386 -3.96 21.99 -4.47
CA ASP A 386 -4.56 21.28 -5.61
C ASP A 386 -6.05 20.94 -5.38
N ARG A 387 -6.58 21.18 -4.17
CA ARG A 387 -7.94 20.78 -3.78
C ARG A 387 -8.99 21.63 -4.49
N LYS A 388 -10.12 21.02 -4.82
CA LYS A 388 -11.25 21.69 -5.45
C LYS A 388 -12.14 22.32 -4.39
N GLU A 389 -12.13 23.64 -4.31
CA GLU A 389 -13.07 24.43 -3.49
C GLU A 389 -14.32 24.79 -4.31
N CYS A 390 -14.98 23.77 -4.88
CA CYS A 390 -16.20 23.91 -5.67
C CYS A 390 -17.16 22.75 -5.38
N LEU A 391 -18.46 22.96 -5.62
CA LEU A 391 -19.49 21.93 -5.45
C LEU A 391 -19.51 20.98 -6.65
N ILE A 392 -19.44 19.68 -6.41
CA ILE A 392 -19.42 18.66 -7.48
C ILE A 392 -20.85 18.44 -8.00
N PRO A 393 -21.12 18.67 -9.30
CA PRO A 393 -22.46 18.50 -9.86
C PRO A 393 -22.89 17.02 -9.92
N PRO A 394 -24.19 16.72 -9.86
CA PRO A 394 -24.73 15.45 -10.30
C PRO A 394 -24.71 15.35 -11.84
N PRO A 395 -24.78 14.13 -12.41
CA PRO A 395 -24.88 13.94 -13.87
C PRO A 395 -26.20 14.50 -14.44
N ASP A 396 -26.18 14.90 -15.71
CA ASP A 396 -27.33 15.48 -16.41
C ASP A 396 -28.53 14.53 -16.44
N GLY A 397 -29.61 14.92 -15.74
CA GLY A 397 -30.83 14.13 -15.58
C GLY A 397 -30.79 13.09 -14.45
N TYR A 398 -29.88 13.25 -13.47
CA TYR A 398 -29.84 12.47 -12.22
C TYR A 398 -31.23 12.32 -11.58
N LYS A 399 -31.54 11.12 -11.10
CA LYS A 399 -32.82 10.79 -10.44
C LYS A 399 -32.55 10.35 -9.00
N GLU A 400 -33.54 10.52 -8.13
CA GLU A 400 -33.44 9.94 -6.79
C GLU A 400 -33.23 8.41 -6.89
N PRO A 401 -32.28 7.81 -6.14
CA PRO A 401 -32.00 6.39 -6.20
C PRO A 401 -33.25 5.52 -6.00
N ILE A 402 -33.27 4.38 -6.67
CA ILE A 402 -34.33 3.38 -6.49
C ILE A 402 -34.31 2.91 -5.02
N ARG A 403 -35.47 2.63 -4.44
CA ARG A 403 -35.58 2.24 -3.02
C ARG A 403 -35.13 0.80 -2.78
N TRP A 404 -34.59 0.54 -1.59
CA TRP A 404 -34.29 -0.82 -1.13
C TRP A 404 -35.60 -1.58 -0.84
N PRO A 405 -35.70 -2.90 -1.13
CA PRO A 405 -34.68 -3.79 -1.67
C PRO A 405 -34.52 -3.74 -3.19
N LYS A 406 -35.42 -3.08 -3.93
CA LYS A 406 -35.44 -3.14 -5.40
C LYS A 406 -34.17 -2.58 -6.06
N SER A 407 -33.52 -1.61 -5.41
CA SER A 407 -32.21 -1.09 -5.81
C SER A 407 -31.11 -2.15 -5.91
N LYS A 408 -31.23 -3.27 -5.19
CA LYS A 408 -30.30 -4.39 -5.27
C LYS A 408 -30.19 -4.91 -6.71
N ASP A 409 -31.27 -4.88 -7.49
CA ASP A 409 -31.34 -5.58 -8.79
C ASP A 409 -31.56 -4.63 -9.98
N GLU A 410 -31.90 -3.35 -9.74
CA GLU A 410 -31.98 -2.29 -10.76
C GLU A 410 -31.46 -0.92 -10.27
N CYS A 411 -30.85 -0.13 -11.17
CA CYS A 411 -30.51 1.28 -10.92
C CYS A 411 -30.80 2.18 -12.13
N TRP A 412 -30.80 3.50 -11.95
CA TRP A 412 -31.02 4.45 -13.04
C TRP A 412 -29.77 4.59 -13.92
N TYR A 413 -29.96 4.54 -15.25
CA TYR A 413 -28.90 4.83 -16.23
C TYR A 413 -28.31 6.22 -16.01
N ARG A 414 -29.16 7.22 -15.78
CA ARG A 414 -28.76 8.63 -15.63
C ARG A 414 -27.85 8.88 -14.42
N ASN A 415 -27.85 8.01 -13.42
CA ASN A 415 -27.03 8.17 -12.22
C ASN A 415 -25.60 7.66 -12.42
N VAL A 416 -25.38 6.80 -13.42
CA VAL A 416 -24.09 6.17 -13.77
C VAL A 416 -23.99 6.01 -15.30
N PRO A 417 -23.90 7.10 -16.09
CA PRO A 417 -24.30 7.15 -17.51
C PRO A 417 -23.27 6.58 -18.51
N TYR A 418 -22.79 5.35 -18.28
CA TYR A 418 -21.69 4.72 -19.04
C TYR A 418 -22.16 3.60 -19.99
N ASP A 419 -22.71 3.97 -21.14
CA ASP A 419 -23.30 3.05 -22.12
C ASP A 419 -22.33 1.98 -22.69
N TRP A 420 -21.04 2.27 -22.73
CA TRP A 420 -20.04 1.37 -23.32
C TRP A 420 -19.82 0.09 -22.50
N ILE A 421 -20.08 0.15 -21.18
CA ILE A 421 -19.93 -0.98 -20.24
C ILE A 421 -20.89 -2.12 -20.60
N ASN A 422 -22.14 -1.78 -20.95
CA ASN A 422 -23.16 -2.71 -21.42
C ASN A 422 -22.79 -3.37 -22.76
N LYS A 423 -21.95 -2.72 -23.59
CA LYS A 423 -21.46 -3.27 -24.86
C LYS A 423 -20.26 -4.20 -24.67
N GLN A 424 -19.30 -3.85 -23.81
CA GLN A 424 -18.04 -4.58 -23.66
C GLN A 424 -18.12 -5.95 -22.98
N LYS A 425 -19.23 -6.29 -22.29
CA LYS A 425 -19.35 -7.56 -21.54
C LYS A 425 -20.78 -8.12 -21.57
N SER A 426 -21.55 -7.84 -22.62
CA SER A 426 -22.95 -8.26 -22.77
C SER A 426 -23.15 -9.78 -22.64
N ASN A 427 -22.20 -10.57 -23.19
CA ASN A 427 -22.17 -12.03 -23.15
C ASN A 427 -22.04 -12.66 -21.75
N GLN A 428 -21.80 -11.87 -20.70
CA GLN A 428 -21.66 -12.36 -19.32
C GLN A 428 -22.91 -12.16 -18.45
N HIS A 429 -23.97 -11.53 -18.96
CA HIS A 429 -25.27 -11.38 -18.26
C HIS A 429 -25.17 -10.88 -16.80
N TRP A 430 -24.27 -9.94 -16.54
CA TRP A 430 -24.03 -9.31 -15.23
C TRP A 430 -24.67 -7.92 -15.12
N LEU A 431 -24.89 -7.27 -16.27
CA LEU A 431 -25.48 -5.96 -16.47
C LEU A 431 -26.32 -6.01 -17.76
N ARG A 432 -27.52 -5.42 -17.75
CA ARG A 432 -28.36 -5.20 -18.94
C ARG A 432 -29.00 -3.81 -18.87
N LYS A 433 -28.85 -2.98 -19.90
CA LYS A 433 -29.62 -1.73 -20.04
C LYS A 433 -30.96 -2.00 -20.72
N GLU A 434 -32.06 -1.53 -20.12
CA GLU A 434 -33.39 -1.50 -20.74
C GLU A 434 -34.07 -0.16 -20.43
N GLY A 435 -34.39 0.63 -21.47
CA GLY A 435 -34.90 1.99 -21.33
C GLY A 435 -33.96 2.88 -20.50
N GLU A 436 -34.49 3.48 -19.44
CA GLU A 436 -33.75 4.34 -18.51
C GLU A 436 -33.04 3.60 -17.36
N LYS A 437 -33.07 2.25 -17.33
CA LYS A 437 -32.53 1.46 -16.21
C LYS A 437 -31.42 0.52 -16.63
N PHE A 438 -30.52 0.26 -15.69
CA PHE A 438 -29.68 -0.92 -15.66
C PHE A 438 -30.30 -1.96 -14.73
N TYR A 439 -30.22 -3.22 -15.15
CA TYR A 439 -30.60 -4.40 -14.38
C TYR A 439 -29.36 -5.27 -14.14
N PHE A 440 -29.29 -5.91 -12.97
CA PHE A 440 -28.13 -6.67 -12.50
C PHE A 440 -28.49 -8.14 -12.23
N PRO A 441 -28.77 -8.97 -13.26
CA PRO A 441 -29.26 -10.35 -13.10
C PRO A 441 -28.23 -11.35 -12.52
N GLY A 442 -27.22 -10.89 -11.79
CA GLY A 442 -26.32 -11.72 -10.99
C GLY A 442 -25.34 -12.60 -11.76
N GLY A 443 -25.34 -12.56 -13.10
CA GLY A 443 -24.43 -13.35 -13.93
C GLY A 443 -22.97 -12.89 -13.89
N GLY A 444 -22.12 -13.65 -14.56
CA GLY A 444 -20.69 -13.40 -14.72
C GLY A 444 -19.94 -14.69 -15.09
N THR A 445 -18.66 -14.61 -15.45
CA THR A 445 -17.92 -15.83 -15.88
C THR A 445 -17.79 -16.91 -14.79
N MET A 446 -17.88 -16.54 -13.50
CA MET A 446 -17.95 -17.48 -12.37
C MET A 446 -19.38 -17.71 -11.86
N PHE A 447 -20.36 -16.97 -12.37
CA PHE A 447 -21.77 -17.03 -11.99
C PHE A 447 -22.66 -17.40 -13.20
N PRO A 448 -22.38 -18.50 -13.93
CA PRO A 448 -23.11 -18.84 -15.16
C PRO A 448 -24.60 -19.14 -14.91
N ASN A 449 -24.94 -19.55 -13.68
CA ASN A 449 -26.30 -19.83 -13.22
C ASN A 449 -26.83 -18.72 -12.28
N GLY A 450 -26.27 -17.51 -12.36
CA GLY A 450 -26.47 -16.44 -11.39
C GLY A 450 -25.65 -16.61 -10.10
N VAL A 451 -25.55 -15.52 -9.32
CA VAL A 451 -24.72 -15.46 -8.11
C VAL A 451 -25.29 -16.29 -6.96
N SER A 452 -26.61 -16.36 -6.80
CA SER A 452 -27.25 -17.10 -5.70
C SER A 452 -26.88 -18.58 -5.72
N ALA A 453 -26.89 -19.22 -6.89
CA ALA A 453 -26.48 -20.61 -7.07
C ALA A 453 -24.98 -20.85 -6.73
N TYR A 454 -24.12 -19.84 -6.91
CA TYR A 454 -22.72 -19.89 -6.48
C TYR A 454 -22.59 -19.79 -4.95
N VAL A 455 -23.35 -18.88 -4.33
CA VAL A 455 -23.37 -18.71 -2.86
C VAL A 455 -24.03 -19.91 -2.17
N ASP A 456 -25.00 -20.58 -2.79
CA ASP A 456 -25.57 -21.85 -2.32
C ASP A 456 -24.52 -22.97 -2.30
N ILE A 457 -23.63 -23.02 -3.29
CA ILE A 457 -22.48 -23.93 -3.28
C ILE A 457 -21.54 -23.55 -2.13
N MET A 458 -21.22 -22.26 -1.94
CA MET A 458 -20.39 -21.80 -0.83
C MET A 458 -20.97 -22.16 0.55
N GLN A 459 -22.28 -21.95 0.77
CA GLN A 459 -22.95 -22.32 2.02
C GLN A 459 -22.91 -23.83 2.32
N ASN A 460 -22.71 -24.67 1.31
CA ASN A 460 -22.52 -26.11 1.48
C ASN A 460 -21.05 -26.52 1.65
N LEU A 461 -20.10 -25.66 1.25
CA LEU A 461 -18.67 -25.80 1.56
C LEU A 461 -18.29 -25.19 2.92
N ILE A 462 -19.06 -24.21 3.40
CA ILE A 462 -18.85 -23.45 4.65
C ILE A 462 -20.16 -23.43 5.44
N PRO A 463 -20.43 -24.43 6.29
CA PRO A 463 -21.66 -24.49 7.09
C PRO A 463 -21.86 -23.27 8.00
N GLY A 464 -20.76 -22.64 8.45
CA GLY A 464 -20.78 -21.41 9.25
C GLY A 464 -21.40 -20.18 8.56
N MET A 465 -21.72 -20.26 7.27
CA MET A 465 -22.52 -19.26 6.55
C MET A 465 -24.05 -19.40 6.76
N LYS A 466 -24.50 -20.38 7.57
CA LYS A 466 -25.93 -20.65 7.83
C LYS A 466 -26.37 -20.38 9.28
N ASP A 467 -25.43 -20.22 10.21
CA ASP A 467 -25.69 -20.25 11.67
C ASP A 467 -25.18 -19.00 12.43
N GLY A 468 -24.84 -17.93 11.71
CA GLY A 468 -24.32 -16.70 12.28
C GLY A 468 -22.84 -16.75 12.70
N THR A 469 -22.11 -17.84 12.44
CA THR A 469 -20.65 -17.90 12.67
C THR A 469 -19.93 -16.89 11.77
N VAL A 470 -20.10 -16.99 10.45
CA VAL A 470 -19.60 -16.00 9.49
C VAL A 470 -20.57 -14.82 9.43
N ARG A 471 -20.08 -13.59 9.65
CA ARG A 471 -20.90 -12.37 9.65
C ARG A 471 -20.26 -11.19 8.94
N THR A 472 -18.95 -11.01 9.00
CA THR A 472 -18.21 -9.95 8.30
C THR A 472 -17.37 -10.56 7.19
N ALA A 473 -17.49 -10.05 5.96
CA ALA A 473 -16.75 -10.54 4.81
C ALA A 473 -16.07 -9.41 4.01
N ILE A 474 -15.00 -9.74 3.29
CA ILE A 474 -14.36 -8.85 2.29
C ILE A 474 -14.31 -9.53 0.93
N ASP A 475 -14.73 -8.81 -0.11
CA ASP A 475 -14.75 -9.27 -1.50
C ASP A 475 -13.70 -8.51 -2.33
N THR A 476 -12.66 -9.20 -2.78
CA THR A 476 -11.57 -8.59 -3.54
C THR A 476 -11.78 -8.80 -5.03
N GLY A 477 -11.72 -7.71 -5.82
CA GLY A 477 -12.09 -7.76 -7.24
C GLY A 477 -13.61 -7.74 -7.49
N CYS A 478 -14.35 -7.13 -6.57
CA CYS A 478 -15.82 -6.96 -6.45
C CYS A 478 -16.72 -7.06 -7.70
N GLY A 479 -16.29 -6.63 -8.89
CA GLY A 479 -17.22 -6.44 -10.00
C GLY A 479 -18.23 -5.34 -9.66
N VAL A 480 -19.52 -5.65 -9.79
CA VAL A 480 -20.64 -4.80 -9.33
C VAL A 480 -21.19 -5.22 -7.95
N ALA A 481 -20.38 -5.89 -7.14
CA ALA A 481 -20.70 -6.41 -5.81
C ALA A 481 -21.88 -7.40 -5.75
N SER A 482 -22.21 -8.11 -6.82
CA SER A 482 -23.34 -9.06 -6.80
C SER A 482 -23.19 -10.17 -5.75
N TRP A 483 -21.96 -10.60 -5.43
CA TRP A 483 -21.68 -11.54 -4.33
C TRP A 483 -21.94 -10.91 -2.96
N GLY A 484 -21.46 -9.68 -2.74
CA GLY A 484 -21.77 -8.90 -1.54
C GLY A 484 -23.27 -8.62 -1.39
N GLY A 485 -24.00 -8.43 -2.50
CA GLY A 485 -25.45 -8.21 -2.55
C GLY A 485 -26.26 -9.44 -2.11
N ASP A 486 -25.94 -10.62 -2.64
CA ASP A 486 -26.60 -11.89 -2.28
C ASP A 486 -26.35 -12.26 -0.81
N LEU A 487 -25.16 -11.96 -0.29
CA LEU A 487 -24.81 -12.20 1.11
C LEU A 487 -25.61 -11.36 2.12
N LEU A 488 -26.13 -10.19 1.72
CA LEU A 488 -26.99 -9.37 2.59
C LEU A 488 -28.29 -10.10 2.95
N ASP A 489 -28.91 -10.79 1.98
CA ASP A 489 -30.14 -11.58 2.20
C ASP A 489 -29.86 -12.77 3.16
N ARG A 490 -28.59 -13.19 3.26
CA ARG A 490 -28.11 -14.28 4.13
C ARG A 490 -27.53 -13.79 5.46
N GLY A 491 -27.70 -12.49 5.78
CA GLY A 491 -27.24 -11.90 7.04
C GLY A 491 -25.72 -11.67 7.14
N ILE A 492 -24.97 -11.80 6.05
CA ILE A 492 -23.51 -11.60 6.01
C ILE A 492 -23.21 -10.21 5.43
N LEU A 493 -22.52 -9.39 6.22
CA LEU A 493 -22.20 -8.00 5.88
C LEU A 493 -20.83 -7.92 5.21
N THR A 494 -20.85 -7.70 3.89
CA THR A 494 -19.66 -7.73 3.03
C THR A 494 -19.17 -6.31 2.71
N VAL A 495 -17.85 -6.09 2.76
CA VAL A 495 -17.18 -4.93 2.16
C VAL A 495 -16.62 -5.34 0.80
N SER A 496 -17.17 -4.78 -0.27
CA SER A 496 -16.67 -5.01 -1.63
C SER A 496 -15.56 -4.04 -2.03
N LEU A 497 -14.39 -4.57 -2.41
CA LEU A 497 -13.17 -3.83 -2.70
C LEU A 497 -12.75 -3.99 -4.17
N ALA A 498 -12.54 -2.86 -4.85
CA ALA A 498 -11.83 -2.81 -6.13
C ALA A 498 -11.18 -1.41 -6.32
N PRO A 499 -10.12 -1.30 -7.14
CA PRO A 499 -9.59 0.00 -7.56
C PRO A 499 -10.65 0.80 -8.33
N ARG A 500 -10.43 2.11 -8.49
CA ARG A 500 -11.06 2.81 -9.62
C ARG A 500 -10.42 2.21 -10.88
N ASP A 501 -11.24 1.62 -11.74
CA ASP A 501 -10.77 0.88 -12.88
C ASP A 501 -11.11 1.61 -14.20
N ASN A 502 -10.58 1.10 -15.31
CA ASN A 502 -10.85 1.65 -16.63
C ASN A 502 -12.32 1.50 -17.08
N HIS A 503 -13.18 0.81 -16.29
CA HIS A 503 -14.62 0.77 -16.49
C HIS A 503 -15.38 1.81 -15.66
N GLU A 504 -14.67 2.72 -14.98
CA GLU A 504 -15.11 4.00 -14.38
C GLU A 504 -16.20 3.95 -13.31
N ALA A 505 -16.90 2.82 -13.15
CA ALA A 505 -18.18 2.74 -12.47
C ALA A 505 -18.44 1.44 -11.69
N GLN A 506 -17.53 0.46 -11.67
CA GLN A 506 -17.81 -0.86 -11.06
C GLN A 506 -18.26 -0.77 -9.58
N VAL A 507 -17.47 -0.11 -8.74
CA VAL A 507 -17.82 0.20 -7.34
C VAL A 507 -18.95 1.24 -7.25
N GLN A 508 -19.10 2.12 -8.23
CA GLN A 508 -20.19 3.10 -8.26
C GLN A 508 -21.56 2.43 -8.42
N PHE A 509 -21.68 1.40 -9.27
CA PHE A 509 -22.89 0.60 -9.39
C PHE A 509 -23.23 -0.14 -8.09
N ALA A 510 -22.23 -0.72 -7.40
CA ALA A 510 -22.44 -1.39 -6.11
C ALA A 510 -23.04 -0.42 -5.06
N LEU A 511 -22.44 0.77 -4.95
CA LEU A 511 -22.92 1.82 -4.04
C LEU A 511 -24.30 2.35 -4.46
N GLU A 512 -24.54 2.55 -5.76
CA GLU A 512 -25.82 3.03 -6.26
C GLU A 512 -26.97 2.04 -5.98
N ARG A 513 -26.69 0.73 -6.12
CA ARG A 513 -27.60 -0.38 -5.77
C ARG A 513 -27.87 -0.50 -4.25
N GLY A 514 -27.06 0.13 -3.41
CA GLY A 514 -27.17 0.04 -1.94
C GLY A 514 -26.38 -1.09 -1.30
N ILE A 515 -25.27 -1.51 -1.92
CA ILE A 515 -24.39 -2.59 -1.46
C ILE A 515 -23.07 -1.97 -0.91
N PRO A 516 -22.53 -2.41 0.25
CA PRO A 516 -21.34 -1.79 0.83
C PRO A 516 -20.08 -2.04 -0.02
N ALA A 517 -19.45 -0.97 -0.49
CA ALA A 517 -18.22 -1.04 -1.26
C ALA A 517 -17.26 0.13 -0.96
N ILE A 518 -16.00 -0.01 -1.36
CA ILE A 518 -14.96 1.02 -1.17
C ILE A 518 -13.93 0.97 -2.31
N LEU A 519 -13.38 2.13 -2.69
CA LEU A 519 -12.27 2.20 -3.64
C LEU A 519 -10.95 1.86 -2.95
N GLY A 520 -10.24 0.86 -3.47
CA GLY A 520 -8.93 0.49 -2.95
C GLY A 520 -8.33 -0.75 -3.62
N ILE A 521 -7.02 -0.95 -3.42
CA ILE A 521 -6.24 -2.00 -4.06
C ILE A 521 -5.22 -2.57 -3.06
N ILE A 522 -5.00 -3.89 -3.10
CA ILE A 522 -3.87 -4.49 -2.39
C ILE A 522 -2.62 -4.27 -3.26
N SER A 523 -1.83 -3.25 -2.94
CA SER A 523 -0.66 -2.86 -3.72
C SER A 523 0.62 -2.92 -2.88
N THR A 524 1.03 -1.82 -2.25
CA THR A 524 2.19 -1.73 -1.34
C THR A 524 1.84 -1.28 0.08
N GLN A 525 0.64 -0.75 0.30
CA GLN A 525 0.11 -0.34 1.60
C GLN A 525 -0.92 -1.35 2.15
N ARG A 526 -1.06 -1.42 3.47
CA ARG A 526 -2.13 -2.16 4.16
C ARG A 526 -3.49 -1.59 3.73
N LEU A 527 -4.49 -2.46 3.59
CA LEU A 527 -5.89 -2.03 3.49
C LEU A 527 -6.30 -1.37 4.81
N PRO A 528 -7.20 -0.35 4.80
CA PRO A 528 -7.50 0.50 5.95
C PRO A 528 -8.41 -0.17 7.02
N PHE A 529 -8.12 -1.44 7.31
CA PHE A 529 -8.78 -2.30 8.29
C PHE A 529 -7.74 -2.80 9.31
N PRO A 530 -8.10 -3.00 10.59
CA PRO A 530 -7.23 -3.61 11.57
C PRO A 530 -7.00 -5.10 11.26
N SER A 531 -6.10 -5.76 11.99
CA SER A 531 -5.94 -7.21 11.90
C SER A 531 -7.20 -7.91 12.37
N ASN A 532 -7.44 -9.14 11.90
CA ASN A 532 -8.52 -10.00 12.37
C ASN A 532 -9.90 -9.29 12.36
N SER A 533 -10.20 -8.60 11.25
CA SER A 533 -11.43 -7.84 11.00
C SER A 533 -12.56 -8.70 10.44
N PHE A 534 -12.24 -9.56 9.46
CA PHE A 534 -13.22 -10.32 8.68
C PHE A 534 -13.25 -11.79 9.09
N ASP A 535 -14.43 -12.40 9.02
CA ASP A 535 -14.64 -13.84 9.24
C ASP A 535 -14.40 -14.64 7.94
N MET A 536 -14.60 -13.99 6.79
CA MET A 536 -14.38 -14.56 5.45
C MET A 536 -13.75 -13.53 4.50
N ALA A 537 -12.83 -13.97 3.65
CA ALA A 537 -12.24 -13.18 2.56
C ALA A 537 -12.38 -13.92 1.22
N HIS A 538 -12.78 -13.22 0.16
CA HIS A 538 -13.17 -13.82 -1.11
C HIS A 538 -12.46 -13.18 -2.31
N CYS A 539 -12.21 -14.00 -3.34
CA CYS A 539 -11.82 -13.58 -4.69
C CYS A 539 -12.46 -14.52 -5.72
N SER A 540 -13.14 -13.94 -6.72
CA SER A 540 -13.66 -14.65 -7.89
C SER A 540 -13.07 -14.02 -9.15
N ARG A 541 -12.08 -14.66 -9.79
CA ARG A 541 -11.30 -14.10 -10.93
C ARG A 541 -10.77 -12.67 -10.69
N CYS A 542 -10.36 -12.32 -9.46
CA CYS A 542 -10.02 -10.94 -9.08
C CYS A 542 -8.73 -10.36 -9.72
N LEU A 543 -8.00 -11.15 -10.51
CA LEU A 543 -6.72 -10.79 -11.16
C LEU A 543 -5.60 -10.31 -10.21
N ILE A 544 -5.75 -10.54 -8.90
CA ILE A 544 -4.68 -10.37 -7.91
C ILE A 544 -3.73 -11.57 -8.04
N PRO A 545 -2.44 -11.37 -8.35
CA PRO A 545 -1.51 -12.47 -8.56
C PRO A 545 -0.97 -12.94 -7.20
N TRP A 546 -1.77 -13.77 -6.53
CA TRP A 546 -1.64 -14.11 -5.11
C TRP A 546 -0.28 -14.70 -4.67
N THR A 547 0.40 -15.40 -5.57
CA THR A 547 1.70 -16.06 -5.36
C THR A 547 2.90 -15.13 -5.57
N GLU A 548 2.74 -14.03 -6.31
CA GLU A 548 3.85 -13.16 -6.73
C GLU A 548 4.36 -12.25 -5.59
N PHE A 549 5.56 -11.68 -5.77
CA PHE A 549 6.23 -10.80 -4.80
C PHE A 549 6.40 -11.42 -3.39
N GLY A 550 6.47 -12.76 -3.31
CA GLY A 550 6.54 -13.51 -2.04
C GLY A 550 5.19 -13.67 -1.34
N GLY A 551 4.08 -13.68 -2.06
CA GLY A 551 2.76 -13.88 -1.43
C GLY A 551 2.23 -12.69 -0.65
N ILE A 552 2.82 -11.50 -0.82
CA ILE A 552 2.56 -10.33 0.03
C ILE A 552 1.10 -9.83 -0.02
N TYR A 553 0.35 -10.18 -1.05
CA TYR A 553 -1.10 -9.93 -1.12
C TYR A 553 -1.89 -10.90 -0.22
N LEU A 554 -1.49 -12.19 -0.16
CA LEU A 554 -2.05 -13.15 0.79
C LEU A 554 -1.67 -12.81 2.23
N LEU A 555 -0.46 -12.28 2.48
CA LEU A 555 -0.05 -11.85 3.81
C LEU A 555 -0.95 -10.74 4.37
N GLU A 556 -1.43 -9.82 3.52
CA GLU A 556 -2.44 -8.82 3.93
C GLU A 556 -3.81 -9.45 4.20
N VAL A 557 -4.24 -10.41 3.37
CA VAL A 557 -5.47 -11.19 3.62
C VAL A 557 -5.36 -11.96 4.95
N HIS A 558 -4.22 -12.60 5.24
CA HIS A 558 -3.97 -13.27 6.51
C HIS A 558 -4.00 -12.29 7.69
N ARG A 559 -3.49 -11.06 7.53
CA ARG A 559 -3.56 -10.03 8.57
C ARG A 559 -5.02 -9.69 8.90
N ILE A 560 -5.86 -9.41 7.89
CA ILE A 560 -7.23 -8.92 8.11
C ILE A 560 -8.26 -10.03 8.37
N LEU A 561 -7.97 -11.30 8.07
CA LEU A 561 -8.85 -12.45 8.34
C LEU A 561 -8.66 -12.95 9.78
N ARG A 562 -9.75 -13.27 10.50
CA ARG A 562 -9.71 -13.84 11.86
C ARG A 562 -9.05 -15.24 11.89
N PRO A 563 -8.46 -15.67 13.03
CA PRO A 563 -8.12 -17.07 13.25
C PRO A 563 -9.38 -17.91 13.20
N GLY A 564 -9.35 -19.10 12.60
CA GLY A 564 -10.54 -19.89 12.27
C GLY A 564 -11.35 -19.38 11.07
N GLY A 565 -11.01 -18.22 10.51
CA GLY A 565 -11.70 -17.60 9.36
C GLY A 565 -11.35 -18.22 8.00
N PHE A 566 -12.20 -17.96 7.00
CA PHE A 566 -12.13 -18.61 5.69
C PHE A 566 -11.58 -17.70 4.59
N TRP A 567 -10.62 -18.19 3.80
CA TRP A 567 -10.26 -17.59 2.51
C TRP A 567 -10.80 -18.44 1.36
N VAL A 568 -11.48 -17.79 0.42
CA VAL A 568 -12.19 -18.44 -0.70
C VAL A 568 -11.65 -17.88 -2.02
N LEU A 569 -11.09 -18.76 -2.84
CA LEU A 569 -10.69 -18.43 -4.21
C LEU A 569 -11.53 -19.23 -5.20
N SER A 570 -12.02 -18.55 -6.25
CA SER A 570 -12.69 -19.19 -7.38
C SER A 570 -12.18 -18.68 -8.73
N GLY A 571 -12.08 -19.60 -9.69
CA GLY A 571 -11.42 -19.37 -10.98
C GLY A 571 -10.00 -19.96 -11.00
N PRO A 572 -9.03 -19.31 -11.66
CA PRO A 572 -7.63 -19.72 -11.62
C PRO A 572 -6.98 -19.49 -10.25
N PRO A 573 -5.97 -20.29 -9.88
CA PRO A 573 -5.53 -21.51 -10.59
C PRO A 573 -6.42 -22.72 -10.27
N ILE A 574 -7.43 -22.59 -9.40
CA ILE A 574 -8.26 -23.68 -8.84
C ILE A 574 -8.83 -24.61 -9.91
N ASN A 575 -9.38 -24.05 -11.00
CA ASN A 575 -10.11 -24.79 -12.04
C ASN A 575 -9.22 -25.29 -13.20
N TYR A 576 -7.89 -25.39 -13.01
CA TYR A 576 -6.92 -25.79 -14.03
C TYR A 576 -7.31 -27.06 -14.81
N LYS A 577 -7.86 -28.07 -14.11
CA LYS A 577 -8.26 -29.35 -14.72
C LYS A 577 -9.37 -29.23 -15.77
N ARG A 578 -10.21 -28.19 -15.72
CA ARG A 578 -11.40 -28.05 -16.58
C ARG A 578 -11.38 -26.83 -17.49
N ARG A 579 -10.82 -25.69 -17.05
CA ARG A 579 -11.00 -24.39 -17.74
C ARG A 579 -9.71 -23.73 -18.26
N TRP A 580 -8.55 -24.40 -18.21
CA TRP A 580 -7.25 -23.87 -18.66
C TRP A 580 -7.24 -23.18 -20.05
N ARG A 581 -7.98 -23.73 -21.03
CA ARG A 581 -8.04 -23.16 -22.39
C ARG A 581 -8.57 -21.73 -22.44
N GLY A 582 -9.49 -21.38 -21.54
CA GLY A 582 -10.09 -20.04 -21.43
C GLY A 582 -9.15 -18.97 -20.86
N TRP A 583 -7.85 -19.26 -20.78
CA TRP A 583 -6.82 -18.38 -20.21
C TRP A 583 -5.58 -18.25 -21.10
N ASN A 584 -5.50 -19.00 -22.20
CA ASN A 584 -4.30 -19.10 -23.06
C ASN A 584 -3.02 -19.43 -22.24
N THR A 585 -3.16 -20.32 -21.25
CA THR A 585 -2.07 -20.89 -20.43
C THR A 585 -2.09 -22.42 -20.55
N THR A 586 -0.99 -23.10 -20.23
CA THR A 586 -0.97 -24.58 -20.20
C THR A 586 -1.60 -25.13 -18.92
N ILE A 587 -1.99 -26.41 -18.95
CA ILE A 587 -2.41 -27.15 -17.74
C ILE A 587 -1.29 -27.11 -16.69
N ASP A 588 -0.05 -27.34 -17.11
CA ASP A 588 1.11 -27.48 -16.23
C ASP A 588 1.48 -26.16 -15.54
N TYR A 589 1.36 -25.03 -16.25
CA TYR A 589 1.54 -23.70 -15.66
C TYR A 589 0.50 -23.42 -14.56
N GLN A 590 -0.78 -23.68 -14.87
CA GLN A 590 -1.89 -23.48 -13.92
C GLN A 590 -1.80 -24.45 -12.73
N LYS A 591 -1.34 -25.69 -12.96
CA LYS A 591 -1.07 -26.67 -11.91
C LYS A 591 0.10 -26.23 -11.02
N ALA A 592 1.20 -25.75 -11.59
CA ALA A 592 2.34 -25.25 -10.84
C ALA A 592 2.03 -23.99 -10.02
N ASP A 593 1.19 -23.09 -10.51
CA ASP A 593 0.70 -21.94 -9.73
C ASP A 593 -0.27 -22.38 -8.61
N TYR A 594 -1.14 -23.37 -8.86
CA TYR A 594 -1.93 -23.99 -7.80
C TYR A 594 -1.06 -24.62 -6.70
N GLU A 595 0.01 -25.33 -7.08
CA GLU A 595 0.93 -25.99 -6.14
C GLU A 595 1.76 -24.97 -5.34
N LYS A 596 2.22 -23.88 -5.96
CA LYS A 596 2.82 -22.73 -5.26
C LYS A 596 1.86 -22.09 -4.27
N LEU A 597 0.61 -21.87 -4.68
CA LEU A 597 -0.43 -21.29 -3.84
C LEU A 597 -0.71 -22.16 -2.61
N GLU A 598 -0.86 -23.47 -2.81
CA GLU A 598 -1.12 -24.44 -1.74
C GLU A 598 0.06 -24.55 -0.75
N GLN A 599 1.31 -24.52 -1.24
CA GLN A 599 2.51 -24.46 -0.39
C GLN A 599 2.58 -23.18 0.45
N LEU A 600 2.38 -22.02 -0.17
CA LEU A 600 2.44 -20.71 0.49
C LEU A 600 1.33 -20.54 1.54
N LEU A 601 0.11 -21.01 1.25
CA LEU A 601 -0.97 -21.04 2.23
C LEU A 601 -0.64 -21.94 3.42
N THR A 602 -0.03 -23.10 3.16
CA THR A 602 0.38 -24.06 4.21
C THR A 602 1.46 -23.48 5.12
N SER A 603 2.50 -22.81 4.56
CA SER A 603 3.50 -22.14 5.39
C SER A 603 2.92 -20.97 6.18
N MET A 604 1.90 -20.28 5.63
CA MET A 604 1.09 -19.26 6.32
C MET A 604 0.02 -19.81 7.29
N CYS A 605 0.06 -21.10 7.64
CA CYS A 605 -0.88 -21.73 8.57
C CYS A 605 -2.37 -21.68 8.16
N PHE A 606 -2.64 -21.70 6.86
CA PHE A 606 -3.93 -22.13 6.32
C PHE A 606 -3.98 -23.65 6.12
N LYS A 607 -5.16 -24.24 6.28
CA LYS A 607 -5.45 -25.64 5.91
C LYS A 607 -6.53 -25.64 4.82
N LEU A 608 -6.44 -26.50 3.81
CA LEU A 608 -7.51 -26.66 2.83
C LEU A 608 -8.74 -27.24 3.56
N TYR A 609 -9.84 -26.48 3.57
CA TYR A 609 -11.04 -26.80 4.34
C TYR A 609 -12.05 -27.58 3.51
N ASN A 610 -12.35 -27.09 2.30
CA ASN A 610 -13.26 -27.72 1.36
C ASN A 610 -12.98 -27.27 -0.07
N LYS A 611 -13.30 -28.10 -1.06
CA LYS A 611 -13.10 -27.80 -2.48
C LYS A 611 -14.16 -28.47 -3.34
N LYS A 612 -14.81 -27.70 -4.22
CA LYS A 612 -15.80 -28.22 -5.17
C LYS A 612 -15.78 -27.40 -6.47
N ASP A 613 -15.71 -28.13 -7.58
CA ASP A 613 -15.73 -27.60 -8.94
C ASP A 613 -14.72 -26.45 -9.14
N ASP A 614 -15.18 -25.21 -9.28
CA ASP A 614 -14.34 -24.04 -9.51
C ASP A 614 -13.99 -23.26 -8.23
N ILE A 615 -14.40 -23.73 -7.04
CA ILE A 615 -14.22 -23.08 -5.73
C ILE A 615 -13.29 -23.90 -4.83
N ALA A 616 -12.33 -23.24 -4.19
CA ALA A 616 -11.55 -23.78 -3.08
C ALA A 616 -11.62 -22.86 -1.86
N VAL A 617 -11.77 -23.47 -0.69
CA VAL A 617 -11.87 -22.82 0.62
C VAL A 617 -10.71 -23.28 1.48
N TRP A 618 -9.94 -22.34 2.00
CA TRP A 618 -8.95 -22.58 3.05
C TRP A 618 -9.41 -21.93 4.35
N GLN A 619 -9.07 -22.54 5.49
CA GLN A 619 -9.31 -21.97 6.81
C GLN A 619 -7.98 -21.55 7.43
N LYS A 620 -7.85 -20.30 7.86
CA LYS A 620 -6.72 -19.81 8.67
C LYS A 620 -6.81 -20.50 10.02
N THR A 621 -5.74 -21.16 10.47
CA THR A 621 -5.83 -21.93 11.72
C THR A 621 -5.99 -21.03 12.95
N SER A 622 -6.75 -21.52 13.94
CA SER A 622 -6.81 -21.00 15.31
C SER A 622 -5.72 -21.61 16.22
N ASP A 623 -5.11 -22.71 15.77
CA ASP A 623 -4.05 -23.44 16.47
C ASP A 623 -2.72 -22.66 16.51
N GLY A 624 -2.25 -22.37 17.73
CA GLY A 624 -0.99 -21.67 17.97
C GLY A 624 0.25 -22.48 17.59
N ASP A 625 0.17 -23.81 17.53
CA ASP A 625 1.34 -24.67 17.33
C ASP A 625 1.87 -24.61 15.90
N CYS A 626 1.01 -24.43 14.91
CA CYS A 626 1.45 -24.18 13.53
C CYS A 626 2.35 -22.93 13.44
N TYR A 627 2.01 -21.85 14.14
CA TYR A 627 2.76 -20.60 14.08
C TYR A 627 4.18 -20.70 14.67
N LYS A 628 4.51 -21.76 15.42
CA LYS A 628 5.89 -22.05 15.88
C LYS A 628 6.85 -22.35 14.73
N GLN A 629 6.36 -22.82 13.58
CA GLN A 629 7.19 -23.07 12.39
C GLN A 629 7.79 -21.77 11.80
N LEU A 630 7.25 -20.61 12.17
CA LEU A 630 7.67 -19.28 11.71
C LEU A 630 8.77 -18.65 12.57
N ASP A 631 9.08 -19.26 13.72
CA ASP A 631 10.21 -18.89 14.61
C ASP A 631 11.52 -19.60 14.18
N VAL A 632 11.46 -20.50 13.20
CA VAL A 632 12.62 -21.19 12.62
C VAL A 632 13.36 -20.25 11.64
N PRO A 633 14.69 -20.09 11.73
CA PRO A 633 15.47 -19.35 10.74
C PRO A 633 15.27 -19.84 9.31
N ASP A 634 15.44 -18.93 8.35
CA ASP A 634 15.35 -19.16 6.89
C ASP A 634 14.00 -19.66 6.34
N ASN A 635 13.02 -20.01 7.19
CA ASN A 635 11.65 -20.30 6.75
C ASN A 635 10.94 -19.05 6.19
N TYR A 636 10.14 -19.25 5.14
CA TYR A 636 9.37 -18.18 4.50
C TYR A 636 7.87 -18.52 4.35
N PRO A 637 6.96 -17.57 4.63
CA PRO A 637 7.19 -16.22 5.17
C PRO A 637 7.55 -16.24 6.66
N THR A 638 8.39 -15.30 7.09
CA THR A 638 8.79 -15.18 8.50
C THR A 638 7.67 -14.61 9.37
N LYS A 639 7.75 -14.85 10.68
CA LYS A 639 6.97 -14.13 11.69
C LYS A 639 7.27 -12.63 11.65
N CYS A 640 6.26 -11.79 11.82
CA CYS A 640 6.46 -10.34 11.93
C CYS A 640 7.11 -9.95 13.27
N ASP A 641 8.01 -8.97 13.22
CA ASP A 641 8.49 -8.26 14.41
C ASP A 641 7.41 -7.36 15.03
N ASP A 642 7.63 -6.96 16.29
CA ASP A 642 6.78 -6.07 17.08
C ASP A 642 6.94 -4.57 16.73
N GLY A 643 7.88 -4.21 15.85
CA GLY A 643 8.14 -2.85 15.39
C GLY A 643 7.08 -2.25 14.46
N THR A 644 5.97 -2.93 14.20
CA THR A 644 4.77 -2.31 13.57
C THR A 644 3.49 -3.01 14.02
N GLU A 645 2.75 -2.31 14.89
CA GLU A 645 1.43 -2.66 15.42
C GLU A 645 0.52 -3.37 14.37
N PRO A 646 0.05 -4.61 14.64
CA PRO A 646 -0.89 -5.35 13.80
C PRO A 646 -2.13 -4.59 13.33
N ASP A 647 -2.73 -3.78 14.21
CA ASP A 647 -3.99 -3.07 13.95
C ASP A 647 -3.80 -1.68 13.29
N SER A 648 -2.56 -1.20 13.15
CA SER A 648 -2.24 -0.01 12.36
C SER A 648 -2.35 -0.30 10.85
N ALA A 649 -2.98 0.60 10.10
CA ALA A 649 -3.18 0.40 8.66
C ALA A 649 -3.12 1.67 7.80
N TRP A 650 -3.55 2.83 8.30
CA TRP A 650 -3.52 4.08 7.54
C TRP A 650 -2.09 4.43 7.09
N TYR A 651 -1.90 4.62 5.78
CA TYR A 651 -0.59 4.80 5.11
C TYR A 651 0.53 3.84 5.58
N THR A 652 0.18 2.65 6.08
CA THR A 652 1.13 1.71 6.67
C THR A 652 1.62 0.72 5.61
N PRO A 653 2.92 0.58 5.34
CA PRO A 653 3.42 -0.35 4.31
C PRO A 653 3.10 -1.83 4.61
N LEU A 654 2.88 -2.60 3.54
CA LEU A 654 2.83 -4.06 3.60
C LEU A 654 4.21 -4.62 3.92
N ARG A 655 4.26 -5.58 4.85
CA ARG A 655 5.49 -6.28 5.25
C ARG A 655 5.43 -7.74 4.76
N PRO A 656 6.54 -8.32 4.27
CA PRO A 656 6.60 -9.71 3.81
C PRO A 656 6.71 -10.70 5.00
N CYS A 657 5.85 -10.56 6.01
CA CYS A 657 5.84 -11.35 7.24
C CYS A 657 4.41 -11.67 7.70
N VAL A 658 4.26 -12.73 8.50
CA VAL A 658 3.00 -13.20 9.07
C VAL A 658 2.72 -12.53 10.41
N VAL A 659 1.54 -11.91 10.53
CA VAL A 659 0.98 -11.43 11.80
C VAL A 659 0.33 -12.62 12.54
N VAL A 660 0.98 -13.09 13.60
CA VAL A 660 0.52 -14.21 14.44
C VAL A 660 -0.60 -13.74 15.38
N PRO A 661 -1.65 -14.56 15.65
CA PRO A 661 -2.71 -14.20 16.60
C PRO A 661 -2.20 -13.93 18.02
N ASN A 662 -2.74 -12.90 18.68
CA ASN A 662 -2.36 -12.51 20.04
C ASN A 662 -3.00 -13.44 21.08
N SER A 663 -2.19 -14.20 21.84
CA SER A 663 -2.63 -15.18 22.84
C SER A 663 -3.33 -14.59 24.07
N LYS A 664 -3.31 -13.26 24.24
CA LYS A 664 -4.13 -12.56 25.24
C LYS A 664 -5.64 -12.59 24.88
N HIS A 665 -5.97 -12.69 23.59
CA HIS A 665 -7.29 -12.39 23.04
C HIS A 665 -8.08 -13.68 22.81
N LYS A 666 -8.51 -14.30 23.92
CA LYS A 666 -9.09 -15.65 23.97
C LYS A 666 -10.39 -15.83 23.17
N LYS A 667 -11.12 -14.75 22.86
CA LYS A 667 -12.38 -14.76 22.09
C LYS A 667 -12.25 -14.16 20.69
N LEU A 668 -11.03 -14.06 20.14
CA LEU A 668 -10.79 -13.45 18.82
C LEU A 668 -10.92 -14.45 17.65
N SER A 669 -10.91 -15.76 17.93
CA SER A 669 -11.03 -16.78 16.88
C SER A 669 -12.50 -17.01 16.49
N LEU A 670 -12.74 -17.47 15.27
CA LEU A 670 -14.08 -17.65 14.74
C LEU A 670 -14.89 -18.75 15.47
N GLU A 671 -14.20 -19.66 16.18
CA GLU A 671 -14.82 -20.68 17.04
C GLU A 671 -15.12 -20.18 18.47
N SER A 672 -14.54 -19.06 18.89
CA SER A 672 -14.57 -18.56 20.28
C SER A 672 -15.26 -17.20 20.45
N ILE A 673 -15.37 -16.41 19.38
CA ILE A 673 -16.20 -15.21 19.33
C ILE A 673 -17.69 -15.61 19.40
N PRO A 674 -18.56 -14.86 20.11
CA PRO A 674 -20.00 -15.14 20.07
C PRO A 674 -20.54 -15.06 18.64
N LYS A 675 -21.57 -15.84 18.32
CA LYS A 675 -22.15 -15.84 16.97
C LYS A 675 -22.97 -14.57 16.74
N TRP A 676 -23.33 -14.31 15.49
CA TRP A 676 -24.32 -13.30 15.16
C TRP A 676 -25.74 -13.77 15.57
N PRO A 677 -26.57 -12.94 16.22
CA PRO A 677 -26.37 -11.52 16.55
C PRO A 677 -25.74 -11.24 17.92
N GLU A 678 -25.47 -12.25 18.76
CA GLU A 678 -25.01 -12.10 20.14
C GLU A 678 -23.78 -11.20 20.31
N ARG A 679 -22.79 -11.30 19.40
CA ARG A 679 -21.58 -10.46 19.46
C ARG A 679 -21.83 -8.96 19.30
N LEU A 680 -23.00 -8.56 18.79
CA LEU A 680 -23.32 -7.14 18.60
C LEU A 680 -23.35 -6.36 19.92
N HIS A 681 -23.77 -6.96 21.03
CA HIS A 681 -23.84 -6.32 22.35
C HIS A 681 -22.87 -6.95 23.37
N ASN A 682 -21.97 -7.83 22.93
CA ASN A 682 -20.93 -8.40 23.78
C ASN A 682 -19.66 -7.52 23.72
N ALA A 683 -19.11 -7.13 24.87
CA ALA A 683 -17.86 -6.36 24.92
C ALA A 683 -16.66 -7.28 24.60
N PRO A 684 -15.92 -7.05 23.50
CA PRO A 684 -14.87 -7.95 23.05
C PRO A 684 -13.55 -7.73 23.78
N ASP A 685 -12.68 -8.74 23.84
CA ASP A 685 -11.38 -8.70 24.55
C ASP A 685 -10.52 -7.47 24.16
N ARG A 686 -10.54 -7.08 22.87
CA ARG A 686 -9.81 -5.91 22.33
C ARG A 686 -10.24 -4.55 22.89
N ILE A 687 -11.33 -4.48 23.68
CA ILE A 687 -11.65 -3.27 24.44
C ILE A 687 -10.54 -2.89 25.44
N GLY A 688 -9.76 -3.88 25.91
CA GLY A 688 -8.67 -3.70 26.87
C GLY A 688 -7.37 -3.15 26.29
N ASP A 689 -7.15 -3.25 24.97
CA ASP A 689 -5.97 -2.65 24.31
C ASP A 689 -6.10 -1.11 24.21
N ILE A 690 -7.33 -0.60 24.27
CA ILE A 690 -7.65 0.82 24.09
C ILE A 690 -7.50 1.54 25.42
N LYS A 691 -6.39 2.27 25.60
CA LYS A 691 -6.06 3.02 26.82
C LYS A 691 -7.25 3.82 27.36
N GLY A 692 -7.64 3.55 28.60
CA GLY A 692 -8.77 4.22 29.27
C GLY A 692 -10.16 3.74 28.82
N SER A 693 -10.26 2.53 28.27
CA SER A 693 -11.52 1.85 27.93
C SER A 693 -11.65 0.53 28.68
N SER A 694 -12.90 0.09 28.85
CA SER A 694 -13.27 -1.16 29.51
C SER A 694 -14.60 -1.69 28.98
N ALA A 695 -14.96 -2.94 29.31
CA ALA A 695 -16.29 -3.47 29.05
C ALA A 695 -17.41 -2.63 29.71
N GLY A 696 -17.13 -1.98 30.85
CA GLY A 696 -18.07 -1.06 31.49
C GLY A 696 -18.31 0.24 30.70
N ASP A 697 -17.33 0.66 29.89
CA ASP A 697 -17.43 1.81 28.99
C ASP A 697 -18.13 1.46 27.69
N PHE A 698 -17.83 0.30 27.12
CA PHE A 698 -18.56 -0.29 25.99
C PHE A 698 -20.06 -0.41 26.30
N ASN A 699 -20.41 -1.03 27.43
CA ASN A 699 -21.80 -1.22 27.87
C ASN A 699 -22.52 0.12 28.16
N ARG A 700 -21.78 1.20 28.42
CA ARG A 700 -22.33 2.54 28.68
C ARG A 700 -22.51 3.34 27.39
N ASP A 701 -21.59 3.22 26.43
CA ASP A 701 -21.73 3.76 25.07
C ASP A 701 -22.91 3.10 24.35
N ASP A 702 -23.10 1.78 24.50
CA ASP A 702 -24.21 1.06 23.87
C ASP A 702 -25.59 1.54 24.37
N ARG A 703 -25.75 1.75 25.68
CA ARG A 703 -26.97 2.35 26.25
C ARG A 703 -27.16 3.80 25.78
N LYS A 704 -26.11 4.63 25.80
CA LYS A 704 -26.12 6.01 25.27
C LYS A 704 -26.64 6.03 23.83
N TRP A 705 -26.19 5.10 22.98
CA TRP A 705 -26.61 5.05 21.57
C TRP A 705 -28.03 4.56 21.37
N LYS A 706 -28.56 3.68 22.24
CA LYS A 706 -29.97 3.28 22.22
C LYS A 706 -30.91 4.47 22.40
N ASP A 707 -30.64 5.32 23.38
CA ASP A 707 -31.45 6.51 23.66
C ASP A 707 -31.26 7.60 22.59
N ARG A 708 -30.02 7.83 22.13
CA ARG A 708 -29.74 8.78 21.04
C ARG A 708 -30.38 8.38 19.70
N VAL A 709 -30.29 7.12 19.29
CA VAL A 709 -30.91 6.67 18.02
C VAL A 709 -32.44 6.77 18.11
N LYS A 710 -33.04 6.46 19.26
CA LYS A 710 -34.46 6.71 19.50
C LYS A 710 -34.80 8.20 19.30
N HIS A 711 -34.02 9.11 19.87
CA HIS A 711 -34.20 10.56 19.70
C HIS A 711 -34.05 11.00 18.24
N TYR A 712 -32.99 10.54 17.56
CA TYR A 712 -32.71 10.88 16.16
C TYR A 712 -33.84 10.43 15.22
N LYS A 713 -34.47 9.27 15.45
CA LYS A 713 -35.65 8.85 14.67
C LYS A 713 -36.88 9.75 14.89
N MET A 714 -37.04 10.35 16.07
CA MET A 714 -38.12 11.35 16.29
C MET A 714 -37.83 12.66 15.56
N LEU A 715 -36.55 13.10 15.54
CA LEU A 715 -36.13 14.33 14.88
C LEU A 715 -36.06 14.21 13.35
N LEU A 716 -35.73 13.01 12.84
CA LEU A 716 -35.58 12.68 11.42
C LEU A 716 -36.34 11.39 11.07
N PRO A 717 -37.66 11.43 10.85
CA PRO A 717 -38.50 10.24 10.67
C PRO A 717 -38.20 9.37 9.44
N VAL A 718 -37.32 9.80 8.53
CA VAL A 718 -36.82 8.96 7.42
C VAL A 718 -35.73 7.97 7.86
N LEU A 719 -35.08 8.19 9.01
CA LEU A 719 -34.06 7.30 9.55
C LEU A 719 -34.68 5.97 9.97
N GLY A 720 -34.41 4.91 9.19
CA GLY A 720 -35.03 3.59 9.35
C GLY A 720 -36.05 3.24 8.26
N THR A 721 -36.35 4.17 7.34
CA THR A 721 -37.20 3.91 6.17
C THR A 721 -36.38 3.44 4.96
N ASP A 722 -37.06 2.92 3.95
CA ASP A 722 -36.49 2.56 2.63
C ASP A 722 -35.81 3.74 1.90
N LYS A 723 -36.08 4.98 2.34
CA LYS A 723 -35.46 6.21 1.85
C LYS A 723 -34.02 6.43 2.31
N THR A 724 -33.50 5.63 3.24
CA THR A 724 -32.14 5.75 3.75
C THR A 724 -31.48 4.38 3.79
N ARG A 725 -30.54 4.14 2.88
CA ARG A 725 -29.91 2.83 2.66
C ARG A 725 -28.40 2.85 2.94
N ASN A 726 -27.69 3.81 2.35
CA ASN A 726 -26.26 4.00 2.51
C ASN A 726 -26.00 5.04 3.60
N VAL A 727 -25.50 4.61 4.75
CA VAL A 727 -25.21 5.51 5.89
C VAL A 727 -23.72 5.49 6.22
N MET A 728 -23.20 6.60 6.71
CA MET A 728 -21.83 6.70 7.25
C MET A 728 -21.86 7.30 8.65
N ASP A 729 -21.23 6.63 9.61
CA ASP A 729 -20.90 7.19 10.92
C ASP A 729 -19.47 7.74 10.85
N MET A 730 -19.34 9.05 10.67
CA MET A 730 -18.06 9.69 10.32
C MET A 730 -17.04 9.73 11.47
N ASN A 731 -17.50 9.57 12.72
CA ASN A 731 -16.64 9.59 13.90
C ASN A 731 -17.13 8.56 14.93
N THR A 732 -17.06 7.29 14.55
CA THR A 732 -17.53 6.22 15.41
C THR A 732 -16.59 5.99 16.60
N ARG A 733 -17.16 5.62 17.75
CA ARG A 733 -16.37 5.05 18.87
C ARG A 733 -16.37 3.53 18.77
N TYR A 734 -17.44 2.86 19.22
CA TYR A 734 -17.56 1.39 19.18
C TYR A 734 -18.69 0.93 18.25
N GLY A 735 -19.03 1.69 17.20
CA GLY A 735 -20.12 1.33 16.27
C GLY A 735 -21.52 1.35 16.90
N GLY A 736 -21.70 2.01 18.06
CA GLY A 736 -22.96 1.97 18.81
C GLY A 736 -24.16 2.58 18.06
N PHE A 737 -23.92 3.60 17.22
CA PHE A 737 -24.93 4.15 16.31
C PHE A 737 -25.42 3.08 15.32
N ALA A 738 -24.50 2.38 14.64
CA ALA A 738 -24.83 1.30 13.72
C ALA A 738 -25.48 0.09 14.42
N ALA A 739 -25.04 -0.27 15.63
CA ALA A 739 -25.62 -1.36 16.40
C ALA A 739 -27.10 -1.09 16.75
N ASN A 740 -27.47 0.15 17.05
CA ASN A 740 -28.85 0.54 17.34
C ASN A 740 -29.70 0.82 16.09
N LEU A 741 -29.12 0.67 14.89
CA LEU A 741 -29.81 0.71 13.59
C LEU A 741 -29.76 -0.63 12.84
N ILE A 742 -29.38 -1.72 13.51
CA ILE A 742 -29.04 -2.99 12.85
C ILE A 742 -30.22 -3.72 12.18
N ASN A 743 -31.44 -3.46 12.68
CA ASN A 743 -32.68 -4.07 12.19
C ASN A 743 -33.39 -3.23 11.12
N GLU A 744 -32.83 -2.08 10.78
CA GLU A 744 -33.35 -1.18 9.74
C GLU A 744 -32.87 -1.64 8.35
N PRO A 745 -33.53 -1.25 7.24
CA PRO A 745 -33.16 -1.65 5.88
C PRO A 745 -31.87 -0.98 5.33
N LEU A 746 -30.94 -0.56 6.21
CA LEU A 746 -29.75 0.22 5.89
C LEU A 746 -28.44 -0.52 6.21
N TRP A 747 -27.31 0.08 5.84
CA TRP A 747 -25.98 -0.31 6.32
C TRP A 747 -25.16 0.92 6.68
N VAL A 748 -24.21 0.78 7.61
CA VAL A 748 -23.38 1.89 8.11
C VAL A 748 -21.90 1.62 7.82
N MET A 749 -21.24 2.54 7.11
CA MET A 749 -19.78 2.66 7.12
C MET A 749 -19.34 3.31 8.43
N ASN A 750 -18.76 2.54 9.35
CA ASN A 750 -18.28 3.06 10.64
C ASN A 750 -16.84 3.58 10.48
N VAL A 751 -16.62 4.89 10.54
CA VAL A 751 -15.31 5.51 10.30
C VAL A 751 -14.63 5.87 11.62
N VAL A 752 -13.38 5.43 11.78
CA VAL A 752 -12.50 5.82 12.90
C VAL A 752 -11.40 6.72 12.36
N SER A 753 -11.19 7.88 13.00
CA SER A 753 -10.07 8.77 12.65
C SER A 753 -8.73 8.08 12.89
N SER A 754 -7.84 8.14 11.90
CA SER A 754 -6.46 7.62 11.97
C SER A 754 -5.59 8.33 13.04
N TYR A 755 -6.10 9.41 13.65
CA TYR A 755 -5.44 10.19 14.69
C TYR A 755 -6.16 10.09 16.05
N ALA A 756 -7.28 9.38 16.12
CA ALA A 756 -8.00 9.05 17.35
C ALA A 756 -7.48 7.73 17.97
N PRO A 757 -7.89 7.37 19.21
CA PRO A 757 -7.62 6.04 19.75
C PRO A 757 -8.15 4.95 18.83
N ASN A 758 -7.38 3.87 18.64
CA ASN A 758 -7.71 2.81 17.68
C ASN A 758 -8.89 1.93 18.17
N THR A 759 -10.12 2.36 17.89
CA THR A 759 -11.35 1.65 18.30
C THR A 759 -11.94 0.73 17.23
N LEU A 760 -11.46 0.81 15.99
CA LEU A 760 -11.97 0.03 14.85
C LEU A 760 -11.92 -1.51 15.03
N PRO A 761 -10.95 -2.10 15.76
CA PRO A 761 -10.94 -3.53 16.09
C PRO A 761 -12.22 -3.96 16.83
N VAL A 762 -12.69 -3.15 17.77
CA VAL A 762 -13.91 -3.39 18.56
C VAL A 762 -15.15 -3.34 17.67
N VAL A 763 -15.21 -2.42 16.70
CA VAL A 763 -16.31 -2.33 15.73
C VAL A 763 -16.43 -3.62 14.92
N TYR A 764 -15.31 -4.16 14.45
CA TYR A 764 -15.29 -5.43 13.72
C TYR A 764 -15.63 -6.63 14.60
N ASP A 765 -15.22 -6.66 15.87
CA ASP A 765 -15.57 -7.74 16.80
C ASP A 765 -17.08 -7.76 17.13
N ARG A 766 -17.75 -6.59 17.14
CA ARG A 766 -19.22 -6.51 17.18
C ARG A 766 -19.92 -7.08 15.93
N GLY A 767 -19.20 -7.43 14.86
CA GLY A 767 -19.80 -7.88 13.60
C GLY A 767 -20.36 -6.76 12.73
N LEU A 768 -19.79 -5.56 12.85
CA LEU A 768 -20.03 -4.40 11.99
C LEU A 768 -18.85 -4.22 11.01
N ILE A 769 -19.01 -3.34 10.02
CA ILE A 769 -17.95 -2.97 9.05
C ILE A 769 -17.54 -1.52 9.22
N GLY A 770 -16.29 -1.20 8.88
CA GLY A 770 -15.74 0.14 9.02
C GLY A 770 -14.36 0.31 8.40
N THR A 771 -13.82 1.53 8.46
CA THR A 771 -12.50 1.86 7.90
C THR A 771 -11.80 2.93 8.73
N PHE A 772 -10.47 2.91 8.72
CA PHE A 772 -9.67 4.08 9.11
C PHE A 772 -9.79 5.16 8.04
N HIS A 773 -9.75 6.42 8.45
CA HIS A 773 -9.67 7.57 7.55
C HIS A 773 -9.04 8.78 8.25
N ASP A 774 -8.39 9.65 7.47
CA ASP A 774 -8.08 11.01 7.90
C ASP A 774 -8.98 12.00 7.18
N TRP A 775 -9.90 12.64 7.92
CA TRP A 775 -10.81 13.67 7.41
C TRP A 775 -10.12 14.94 6.89
N CYS A 776 -8.82 15.08 7.14
CA CYS A 776 -7.99 16.09 6.48
C CYS A 776 -7.65 15.75 5.01
N GLU A 777 -8.20 14.67 4.47
CA GLU A 777 -8.14 14.24 3.07
C GLU A 777 -9.51 13.78 2.55
N ALA A 778 -9.66 13.55 1.23
CA ALA A 778 -10.92 13.05 0.66
C ALA A 778 -11.12 11.54 0.91
N PHE A 779 -12.36 11.08 1.09
CA PHE A 779 -12.70 9.67 1.33
C PHE A 779 -12.56 8.83 0.05
N SER A 780 -12.18 7.56 0.18
CA SER A 780 -12.01 6.62 -0.93
C SER A 780 -13.35 6.09 -1.50
N THR A 781 -14.21 6.99 -1.98
CA THR A 781 -15.50 6.67 -2.60
C THR A 781 -15.88 7.67 -3.71
N TYR A 782 -16.85 7.30 -4.56
CA TYR A 782 -17.43 8.17 -5.58
C TYR A 782 -18.27 9.31 -4.96
N PRO A 783 -18.47 10.42 -5.69
CA PRO A 783 -19.47 11.41 -5.30
C PRO A 783 -20.87 10.78 -5.17
N ARG A 784 -21.74 11.40 -4.35
CA ARG A 784 -23.16 10.99 -4.18
C ARG A 784 -23.33 9.52 -3.75
N THR A 785 -22.50 9.06 -2.82
CA THR A 785 -22.53 7.69 -2.27
C THR A 785 -23.61 7.51 -1.20
N TYR A 786 -23.68 8.41 -0.22
CA TYR A 786 -24.43 8.19 1.02
C TYR A 786 -25.76 8.94 1.05
N ASP A 787 -26.80 8.31 1.59
CA ASP A 787 -28.11 8.92 1.85
C ASP A 787 -28.11 9.72 3.16
N LEU A 788 -27.31 9.27 4.14
CA LEU A 788 -27.14 9.94 5.43
C LEU A 788 -25.68 9.94 5.91
N LEU A 789 -25.19 11.12 6.28
CA LEU A 789 -23.95 11.29 7.03
C LEU A 789 -24.28 11.59 8.50
N HIS A 790 -23.76 10.78 9.42
CA HIS A 790 -23.84 10.99 10.86
C HIS A 790 -22.51 11.51 11.41
N VAL A 791 -22.57 12.52 12.27
CA VAL A 791 -21.40 13.17 12.88
C VAL A 791 -21.66 13.36 14.38
N ASP A 792 -20.82 12.79 15.25
CA ASP A 792 -20.79 13.02 16.71
C ASP A 792 -19.43 13.61 17.10
N SER A 793 -19.39 14.90 17.46
CA SER A 793 -18.22 15.65 17.96
C SER A 793 -16.98 15.68 17.05
N LEU A 794 -17.12 15.42 15.75
CA LEU A 794 -15.99 15.36 14.80
C LEU A 794 -15.25 16.70 14.71
N PHE A 795 -15.96 17.83 14.67
CA PHE A 795 -15.32 19.14 14.51
C PHE A 795 -14.66 19.57 15.81
N THR A 796 -15.29 19.35 16.98
CA THR A 796 -14.63 19.52 18.28
C THR A 796 -13.32 18.73 18.42
N LEU A 797 -13.17 17.59 17.75
CA LEU A 797 -11.96 16.77 17.81
C LEU A 797 -10.92 17.13 16.73
N GLU A 798 -11.33 17.23 15.46
CA GLU A 798 -10.41 17.32 14.30
C GLU A 798 -10.12 18.74 13.79
N SER A 799 -10.85 19.77 14.24
CA SER A 799 -10.70 21.16 13.73
C SER A 799 -9.30 21.77 13.92
N HIS A 800 -8.50 21.20 14.82
CA HIS A 800 -7.12 21.62 15.06
C HIS A 800 -6.12 21.06 14.02
N ARG A 801 -6.55 20.11 13.18
CA ARG A 801 -5.72 19.47 12.14
C ARG A 801 -6.06 19.95 10.72
N CYS A 802 -7.32 20.26 10.44
CA CYS A 802 -7.75 20.76 9.14
C CYS A 802 -8.95 21.71 9.21
N GLU A 803 -9.03 22.61 8.23
CA GLU A 803 -10.12 23.59 8.12
C GLU A 803 -11.46 22.91 7.84
N MET A 804 -12.46 23.28 8.63
CA MET A 804 -13.85 22.82 8.54
C MET A 804 -14.43 22.86 7.12
N LYS A 805 -14.05 23.87 6.31
CA LYS A 805 -14.52 24.03 4.92
C LYS A 805 -14.18 22.83 4.03
N TYR A 806 -13.01 22.20 4.19
CA TYR A 806 -12.62 21.06 3.35
C TYR A 806 -13.35 19.77 3.76
N VAL A 807 -13.55 19.57 5.07
CA VAL A 807 -14.35 18.45 5.59
C VAL A 807 -15.80 18.57 5.09
N LEU A 808 -16.37 19.77 5.16
CA LEU A 808 -17.73 20.05 4.66
C LEU A 808 -17.87 19.92 3.13
N LEU A 809 -16.85 20.30 2.35
CA LEU A 809 -16.82 20.06 0.90
C LEU A 809 -16.73 18.56 0.57
N GLU A 810 -15.97 17.78 1.35
CA GLU A 810 -15.91 16.33 1.17
C GLU A 810 -17.24 15.66 1.58
N MET A 811 -17.88 16.12 2.66
CA MET A 811 -19.24 15.72 3.03
C MET A 811 -20.23 16.01 1.89
N ASP A 812 -20.19 17.21 1.31
CA ASP A 812 -21.04 17.55 0.17
C ASP A 812 -20.77 16.66 -1.05
N ARG A 813 -19.49 16.37 -1.35
CA ARG A 813 -19.11 15.46 -2.45
C ARG A 813 -19.74 14.08 -2.26
N ILE A 814 -19.63 13.48 -1.07
CA ILE A 814 -20.07 12.08 -0.84
C ILE A 814 -21.56 11.95 -0.50
N LEU A 815 -22.22 13.02 -0.06
CA LEU A 815 -23.67 13.04 0.22
C LEU A 815 -24.50 13.12 -1.07
N ARG A 816 -25.55 12.30 -1.15
CA ARG A 816 -26.52 12.31 -2.26
C ARG A 816 -27.37 13.58 -2.26
N PRO A 817 -27.79 14.08 -3.44
CA PRO A 817 -28.86 15.07 -3.52
C PRO A 817 -30.12 14.58 -2.81
N ASN A 818 -30.78 15.48 -2.08
CA ASN A 818 -31.88 15.21 -1.15
C ASN A 818 -31.53 14.32 0.06
N GLY A 819 -30.28 13.87 0.20
CA GLY A 819 -29.76 13.18 1.37
C GLY A 819 -29.54 14.11 2.56
N TYR A 820 -29.34 13.52 3.75
CA TYR A 820 -29.26 14.21 5.03
C TYR A 820 -27.87 14.19 5.67
N ALA A 821 -27.54 15.24 6.40
CA ALA A 821 -26.46 15.23 7.39
C ALA A 821 -27.05 15.46 8.79
N LEU A 822 -26.87 14.50 9.69
CA LEU A 822 -27.24 14.62 11.10
C LEU A 822 -25.96 14.87 11.89
N ILE A 823 -25.78 16.13 12.31
CA ILE A 823 -24.53 16.64 12.88
C ILE A 823 -24.78 17.04 14.32
N ARG A 824 -24.17 16.32 15.26
CA ARG A 824 -24.11 16.70 16.66
C ARG A 824 -22.69 17.11 17.01
N ASP A 825 -22.54 18.34 17.46
CA ASP A 825 -21.25 18.88 17.88
C ASP A 825 -21.47 19.94 18.97
N SER A 826 -20.39 20.53 19.48
CA SER A 826 -20.52 21.66 20.41
C SER A 826 -21.20 22.86 19.74
N SER A 827 -21.91 23.68 20.53
CA SER A 827 -22.76 24.75 19.99
C SER A 827 -22.02 25.71 19.04
N TYR A 828 -20.74 25.98 19.28
CA TYR A 828 -19.86 26.75 18.38
C TYR A 828 -19.71 26.10 17.00
N PHE A 829 -19.35 24.80 16.94
CA PHE A 829 -19.16 24.09 15.68
C PHE A 829 -20.49 23.86 14.95
N ALA A 830 -21.60 23.68 15.66
CA ALA A 830 -22.92 23.65 15.04
C ALA A 830 -23.26 24.99 14.35
N ASP A 831 -23.20 26.11 15.07
CA ASP A 831 -23.52 27.43 14.49
C ASP A 831 -22.58 27.80 13.33
N ALA A 832 -21.31 27.37 13.42
CA ALA A 832 -20.32 27.48 12.35
C ALA A 832 -20.69 26.66 11.10
N VAL A 833 -21.03 25.37 11.26
CA VAL A 833 -21.49 24.49 10.17
C VAL A 833 -22.76 25.04 9.52
N ALA A 834 -23.76 25.46 10.31
CA ALA A 834 -25.00 26.05 9.81
C ALA A 834 -24.78 27.34 9.01
N THR A 835 -23.67 28.04 9.25
CA THR A 835 -23.27 29.24 8.49
C THR A 835 -22.63 28.88 7.15
N ILE A 836 -21.74 27.88 7.12
CA ILE A 836 -21.08 27.41 5.89
C ILE A 836 -22.05 26.63 4.99
N ALA A 837 -22.98 25.85 5.57
CA ALA A 837 -23.92 25.00 4.86
C ALA A 837 -24.83 25.75 3.86
N LYS A 838 -25.08 27.04 4.10
CA LYS A 838 -25.77 27.95 3.15
C LYS A 838 -25.04 28.00 1.80
N GLY A 839 -23.71 28.06 1.81
CA GLY A 839 -22.86 28.01 0.62
C GLY A 839 -22.81 26.66 -0.06
N LEU A 840 -23.04 25.57 0.67
CA LEU A 840 -23.16 24.19 0.15
C LEU A 840 -24.53 23.91 -0.49
N ARG A 841 -25.46 24.88 -0.48
CA ARG A 841 -26.86 24.72 -0.92
C ARG A 841 -27.64 23.70 -0.06
N TRP A 842 -27.29 23.56 1.21
CA TRP A 842 -28.03 22.73 2.16
C TRP A 842 -29.10 23.56 2.89
N ASP A 843 -30.26 22.97 3.15
CA ASP A 843 -31.18 23.48 4.17
C ASP A 843 -30.79 22.90 5.53
N CYS A 844 -30.85 23.66 6.61
CA CYS A 844 -30.39 23.22 7.94
C CYS A 844 -31.29 23.71 9.06
N HIS A 845 -31.61 22.83 10.00
CA HIS A 845 -32.47 23.11 11.15
C HIS A 845 -31.78 22.67 12.44
N VAL A 846 -31.70 23.57 13.44
CA VAL A 846 -31.25 23.24 14.79
C VAL A 846 -32.33 22.47 15.53
N LYS A 847 -31.94 21.48 16.33
CA LYS A 847 -32.76 20.67 17.22
C LYS A 847 -32.03 20.45 18.55
N ASP A 848 -32.80 20.31 19.62
CA ASP A 848 -32.27 20.10 20.96
C ASP A 848 -31.85 18.63 21.19
N PRO A 849 -30.78 18.38 21.96
CA PRO A 849 -30.38 17.03 22.34
C PRO A 849 -31.34 16.41 23.36
N GLU A 850 -31.36 15.08 23.44
CA GLU A 850 -32.23 14.27 24.30
C GLU A 850 -32.20 14.61 25.81
N ASN A 851 -31.18 15.37 26.23
CA ASN A 851 -30.91 15.74 27.62
C ASN A 851 -31.00 17.27 27.88
N GLY A 852 -31.41 18.08 26.90
CA GLY A 852 -31.50 19.54 27.04
C GLY A 852 -30.17 20.27 27.32
N ASN A 853 -29.03 19.64 27.02
CA ASN A 853 -27.72 20.22 27.31
C ASN A 853 -27.28 21.24 26.24
N ASN A 854 -27.52 22.54 26.50
CA ASN A 854 -27.19 23.68 25.62
C ASN A 854 -25.70 23.83 25.21
N LYS A 855 -24.78 22.98 25.70
CA LYS A 855 -23.38 22.92 25.26
C LYS A 855 -23.19 22.17 23.93
N GLU A 856 -24.12 21.29 23.59
CA GLU A 856 -24.19 20.57 22.32
C GLU A 856 -25.45 21.01 21.55
N LYS A 857 -25.40 20.98 20.22
CA LYS A 857 -26.57 21.16 19.35
C LYS A 857 -26.66 20.00 18.38
N ILE A 858 -27.87 19.63 17.99
CA ILE A 858 -28.11 18.76 16.83
C ILE A 858 -28.50 19.66 15.66
N LEU A 859 -27.84 19.47 14.53
CA LEU A 859 -28.27 19.97 13.23
C LEU A 859 -28.79 18.81 12.40
N ILE A 860 -29.95 19.02 11.77
CA ILE A 860 -30.40 18.21 10.64
C ILE A 860 -30.30 19.10 9.42
N CYS A 861 -29.42 18.74 8.50
CA CYS A 861 -29.28 19.38 7.21
C CYS A 861 -29.74 18.44 6.08
N GLN A 862 -30.29 19.00 5.01
CA GLN A 862 -30.64 18.28 3.78
C GLN A 862 -29.97 18.97 2.58
N LYS A 863 -29.21 18.21 1.79
CA LYS A 863 -28.56 18.71 0.56
C LYS A 863 -29.61 18.89 -0.54
N LYS A 864 -29.74 20.09 -1.12
CA LYS A 864 -30.68 20.32 -2.23
C LYS A 864 -30.15 19.73 -3.53
N LEU A 865 -31.03 19.17 -4.35
CA LEU A 865 -30.71 18.84 -5.74
C LEU A 865 -30.57 20.13 -6.57
N TRP A 866 -29.48 20.23 -7.31
CA TRP A 866 -29.18 21.28 -8.28
C TRP A 866 -28.45 20.64 -9.47
N TYR A 867 -28.51 21.29 -10.64
CA TYR A 867 -27.76 20.90 -11.84
C TYR A 867 -26.79 22.01 -12.22
N ALA A 868 -25.67 21.67 -12.85
CA ALA A 868 -24.73 22.67 -13.35
C ALA A 868 -25.42 23.58 -14.39
N GLN A 869 -25.06 24.85 -14.40
CA GLN A 869 -25.50 25.73 -15.49
C GLN A 869 -24.88 25.24 -16.80
N GLN A 870 -25.72 24.92 -17.79
CA GLN A 870 -25.24 24.58 -19.13
C GLN A 870 -24.69 25.84 -19.79
N ASN A 871 -23.39 25.84 -20.11
CA ASN A 871 -22.79 26.86 -20.95
C ASN A 871 -23.36 26.72 -22.37
N SER A 872 -24.22 27.66 -22.75
CA SER A 872 -24.84 27.82 -24.07
C SER A 872 -23.85 28.31 -25.13
#